data_AF-A0A661SI74-F1
#
_entry.id   AF-A0A661SI74-F1
#
_cell.length_a   1.000
_cell.length_b   1.000
_cell.length_c   1.000
_cell.angle_alpha   90.00
_cell.angle_beta   90.00
_cell.angle_gamma   90.00
#
_symmetry.space_group_name_H-M   'P 1'
#
loop_
_entity.id
_entity.type
_entity.pdbx_description
1 polymer ?
#
loop_
_entity_poly.entity_id
_entity_poly.type
_entity_poly.pdbx_seq_one_letter_code
_entity_poly.pdbx_strand_id
1 'polypeptide(L)'
;MITAVLKRSLVPGILICLAVTTGWTTLGFCGDEVTCTIRQVTLERQGGADVIRIRAEGALGRVRHFALESPPRIVVDLYGCKADADLVPRGGGKLVSGPLRVGRHPGKVRVAGDLPEDMDLRREVLVDKTSVTVRLIPPAVGSGAAITAKGAGSVEKAPWGKEEARVEEKQPQAEEEKAPWDKPEAEASGGEEKSPWQKDAEEKKAAGGEEKSLWAQEAPASKGETEKSPWAQEEPGPKEKESQGSPWAELKEKGAEEKSPWAEEKTPQGAQEGSPWEELKERGAAGAGEKPPWEEGSKEEAKAGEETPPWEEKSVQEKSPFEFSGKFWNKLAGDVEEENRYEDDASNHAEVLVEGKYTAGPVLALLSVEAQHFADLNHGEWDGEADLDLFNAYVNYSGDHYNIRLGQQIVKWGKADEISPLDIVNPEDMRDGPLRPRDERKLPIPMLNMEVFKGVYKVQGIYIPFFHESRFDLKGDDWAFFDHYQDELGYFQVKEKDVPHSFKNGEAGIRASGTVRNFDYAVSYFYTRDDLPSLGAITVPAFFPLPVTNVTIRKLAQTSRTLNQPVPLTYDRTRVTGFEFETTLGDFGVRGEAAYYNKQSFLTNRLKKVRKPVFQYALGMDYQGKESFYVNLQFLQAIVRDYDDDILFTEKTTSLCFVKISRGFLDDNLELGLRAYYNMKDKDYYYNPMLTIKYWQDVNIELGADILGGHSDTTMGLFRDNDQVYAILRYFF
;
A
#
# COMPACT_ATOMS: atom_id res chain seq x y z
N MET A 1 -27.02 -4.28 -36.29
CA MET A 1 -28.29 -3.65 -35.90
C MET A 1 -28.26 -3.21 -34.42
N ILE A 2 -27.12 -2.66 -33.95
CA ILE A 2 -26.89 -2.11 -32.60
C ILE A 2 -26.14 -0.79 -32.80
N THR A 3 -26.71 0.10 -33.60
CA THR A 3 -26.08 1.40 -33.93
C THR A 3 -27.12 2.54 -33.99
N ALA A 4 -28.36 2.28 -33.55
CA ALA A 4 -29.47 3.22 -33.73
C ALA A 4 -30.28 3.52 -32.45
N VAL A 5 -29.85 3.06 -31.26
CA VAL A 5 -30.63 3.28 -30.00
C VAL A 5 -29.88 4.13 -28.97
N LEU A 6 -28.57 4.35 -29.07
CA LEU A 6 -27.79 5.17 -28.11
C LEU A 6 -27.67 6.67 -28.48
N LYS A 7 -28.62 7.23 -29.22
CA LYS A 7 -28.51 8.62 -29.75
C LYS A 7 -29.35 9.68 -29.04
N ARG A 8 -30.02 9.36 -27.93
CA ARG A 8 -30.74 10.36 -27.13
C ARG A 8 -30.57 10.04 -25.65
N SER A 9 -30.13 11.04 -24.89
CA SER A 9 -29.90 11.05 -23.45
C SER A 9 -28.50 10.62 -23.01
N LEU A 10 -27.52 11.52 -23.21
CA LEU A 10 -26.35 11.67 -22.33
C LEU A 10 -25.90 13.14 -22.39
N VAL A 11 -25.70 13.71 -21.21
CA VAL A 11 -25.25 15.06 -20.90
C VAL A 11 -23.80 15.24 -21.40
N PRO A 12 -23.39 16.42 -21.93
CA PRO A 12 -22.06 16.57 -22.51
C PRO A 12 -20.99 16.59 -21.41
N GLY A 13 -20.08 15.61 -21.43
CA GLY A 13 -18.94 15.54 -20.50
C GLY A 13 -18.02 14.33 -20.67
N ILE A 14 -18.46 13.25 -21.33
CA ILE A 14 -17.66 12.04 -21.51
C ILE A 14 -17.37 11.83 -23.00
N LEU A 15 -16.12 12.08 -23.41
CA LEU A 15 -15.59 11.58 -24.67
C LEU A 15 -14.29 10.81 -24.40
N ILE A 16 -14.43 9.50 -24.23
CA ILE A 16 -13.32 8.54 -24.26
C ILE A 16 -12.93 8.36 -25.73
N CYS A 17 -11.70 8.73 -26.09
CA CYS A 17 -11.14 8.45 -27.41
C CYS A 17 -10.65 7.00 -27.49
N LEU A 18 -11.49 6.11 -28.01
CA LEU A 18 -11.11 4.80 -28.54
C LEU A 18 -10.99 4.89 -30.07
N ALA A 19 -9.77 4.82 -30.58
CA ALA A 19 -9.53 4.57 -32.01
C ALA A 19 -8.20 3.85 -32.23
N VAL A 20 -8.26 2.52 -32.31
CA VAL A 20 -7.27 1.70 -33.02
C VAL A 20 -7.94 1.24 -34.31
N THR A 21 -7.50 1.78 -35.46
CA THR A 21 -7.29 0.99 -36.70
C THR A 21 -6.76 1.88 -37.84
N THR A 22 -5.73 1.31 -38.48
CA THR A 22 -5.08 1.67 -39.76
C THR A 22 -4.41 3.03 -39.89
N GLY A 23 -3.12 3.05 -39.53
CA GLY A 23 -2.06 3.61 -40.36
C GLY A 23 -1.95 5.13 -40.43
N TRP A 24 -0.75 5.60 -40.10
CA TRP A 24 -0.23 6.97 -40.21
C TRP A 24 -0.52 7.91 -39.03
N THR A 25 0.58 8.17 -38.32
CA THR A 25 0.85 9.18 -37.31
C THR A 25 0.18 10.54 -37.55
N THR A 26 -0.53 11.03 -36.54
CA THR A 26 -0.09 12.19 -35.72
C THR A 26 -0.70 12.05 -34.31
N LEU A 27 0.16 11.91 -33.29
CA LEU A 27 -0.23 12.10 -31.89
C LEU A 27 -0.54 13.59 -31.70
N GLY A 28 -1.82 13.95 -31.76
CA GLY A 28 -2.29 15.24 -31.27
C GLY A 28 -2.61 15.11 -29.80
N PHE A 29 -1.74 15.63 -28.93
CA PHE A 29 -2.17 15.99 -27.58
C PHE A 29 -3.41 16.89 -27.71
N CYS A 30 -4.51 16.51 -27.07
CA CYS A 30 -5.62 17.43 -26.87
C CYS A 30 -5.07 18.60 -26.07
N GLY A 31 -4.80 19.72 -26.73
CA GLY A 31 -4.22 20.88 -26.08
C GLY A 31 -5.24 21.48 -25.13
N ASP A 32 -4.89 21.58 -23.85
CA ASP A 32 -5.65 22.34 -22.86
C ASP A 32 -6.06 23.69 -23.46
N GLU A 33 -7.37 23.93 -23.60
CA GLU A 33 -7.86 25.24 -24.01
C GLU A 33 -7.35 26.28 -23.03
N VAL A 34 -6.86 27.41 -23.55
CA VAL A 34 -6.37 28.50 -22.70
C VAL A 34 -7.57 29.23 -22.11
N THR A 35 -7.83 29.01 -20.83
CA THR A 35 -8.94 29.60 -20.08
C THR A 35 -8.58 30.93 -19.42
N CYS A 36 -7.28 31.21 -19.24
CA CYS A 36 -6.82 32.35 -18.46
C CYS A 36 -5.46 32.95 -18.92
N THR A 37 -5.24 34.24 -18.66
CA THR A 37 -3.93 34.92 -18.84
C THR A 37 -3.46 35.55 -17.54
N ILE A 38 -2.30 35.15 -17.02
CA ILE A 38 -1.70 35.70 -15.80
C ILE A 38 -1.16 37.11 -16.08
N ARG A 39 -1.71 38.10 -15.37
CA ARG A 39 -1.37 39.52 -15.53
C ARG A 39 -0.47 40.06 -14.43
N GLN A 40 -0.51 39.45 -13.25
CA GLN A 40 0.21 39.97 -12.10
C GLN A 40 0.61 38.86 -11.14
N VAL A 41 1.86 38.90 -10.69
CA VAL A 41 2.39 38.08 -9.59
C VAL A 41 3.05 39.02 -8.59
N THR A 42 2.59 39.05 -7.34
CA THR A 42 3.20 39.83 -6.26
C THR A 42 3.59 38.98 -5.07
N LEU A 43 4.64 39.40 -4.38
CA LEU A 43 5.09 38.88 -3.09
C LEU A 43 5.08 40.03 -2.08
N GLU A 44 4.19 39.95 -1.10
CA GLU A 44 3.99 41.00 -0.10
C GLU A 44 4.06 40.44 1.31
N ARG A 45 4.49 41.26 2.28
CA ARG A 45 4.48 40.86 3.68
C ARG A 45 3.22 41.37 4.37
N GLN A 46 2.38 40.45 4.86
CA GLN A 46 1.13 40.78 5.55
C GLN A 46 1.02 39.99 6.86
N GLY A 47 0.92 40.69 7.99
CA GLY A 47 0.73 40.07 9.31
C GLY A 47 1.85 39.08 9.71
N GLY A 48 3.11 39.36 9.36
CA GLY A 48 4.26 38.51 9.66
C GLY A 48 4.46 37.32 8.71
N ALA A 49 3.51 37.08 7.82
CA ALA A 49 3.56 36.07 6.76
C ALA A 49 4.01 36.70 5.43
N ASP A 50 4.61 35.88 4.56
CA ASP A 50 4.84 36.24 3.17
C ASP A 50 3.65 35.76 2.34
N VAL A 51 3.08 36.64 1.51
CA VAL A 51 1.86 36.38 0.75
C VAL A 51 2.17 36.53 -0.73
N ILE A 52 2.09 35.42 -1.46
CA ILE A 52 2.15 35.37 -2.92
C ILE A 52 0.74 35.60 -3.45
N ARG A 53 0.52 36.63 -4.27
CA ARG A 53 -0.74 36.86 -4.98
C ARG A 53 -0.54 36.78 -6.48
N ILE A 54 -1.37 35.97 -7.13
CA ILE A 54 -1.36 35.77 -8.58
C ILE A 54 -2.73 36.21 -9.08
N ARG A 55 -2.79 37.11 -10.07
CA ARG A 55 -4.04 37.54 -10.70
C ARG A 55 -4.03 37.18 -12.19
N ALA A 56 -5.16 36.64 -12.63
CA ALA A 56 -5.43 36.28 -13.99
C ALA A 56 -6.58 37.12 -14.58
N GLU A 57 -6.55 37.27 -15.88
CA GLU A 57 -7.68 37.66 -16.71
C GLU A 57 -8.28 36.39 -17.31
N GLY A 58 -9.56 36.13 -17.03
CA GLY A 58 -10.22 34.85 -17.31
C GLY A 58 -10.29 33.95 -16.07
N ALA A 59 -11.12 32.91 -16.16
CA ALA A 59 -11.30 31.97 -15.06
C ALA A 59 -10.04 31.11 -14.91
N LEU A 60 -9.51 31.02 -13.68
CA LEU A 60 -8.44 30.08 -13.37
C LEU A 60 -8.96 28.65 -13.56
N GLY A 61 -8.19 27.81 -14.26
CA GLY A 61 -8.40 26.36 -14.29
C GLY A 61 -7.81 25.70 -13.04
N ARG A 62 -7.38 24.43 -13.16
CA ARG A 62 -6.73 23.67 -12.06
C ARG A 62 -5.51 24.44 -11.51
N VAL A 63 -5.44 24.57 -10.18
CA VAL A 63 -4.33 25.20 -9.46
C VAL A 63 -3.69 24.19 -8.52
N ARG A 64 -2.46 23.74 -8.81
CA ARG A 64 -1.70 22.84 -7.92
C ARG A 64 -0.65 23.64 -7.16
N HIS A 65 -0.47 23.37 -5.88
CA HIS A 65 0.57 24.02 -5.09
C HIS A 65 1.29 22.99 -4.21
N PHE A 66 2.62 23.02 -4.19
CA PHE A 66 3.43 22.03 -3.48
C PHE A 66 4.79 22.61 -3.11
N ALA A 67 5.51 21.92 -2.23
CA ALA A 67 6.89 22.26 -1.91
C ALA A 67 7.85 21.25 -2.56
N LEU A 68 8.99 21.70 -3.03
CA LEU A 68 10.13 20.85 -3.39
C LEU A 68 11.14 20.91 -2.26
N GLU A 69 11.87 19.83 -2.00
CA GLU A 69 12.79 19.75 -0.85
C GLU A 69 14.26 19.96 -1.19
N SER A 70 14.66 19.83 -2.46
CA SER A 70 16.08 19.89 -2.87
C SER A 70 16.28 20.61 -4.22
N PRO A 71 16.52 21.93 -4.24
CA PRO A 71 16.50 22.85 -3.09
C PRO A 71 15.05 23.19 -2.64
N PRO A 72 14.85 23.61 -1.37
CA PRO A 72 13.55 24.00 -0.86
C PRO A 72 12.86 25.09 -1.70
N ARG A 73 11.66 24.80 -2.22
CA ARG A 73 10.89 25.77 -3.04
C ARG A 73 9.41 25.64 -2.77
N ILE A 74 8.69 26.76 -2.79
CA ILE A 74 7.23 26.78 -2.97
C ILE A 74 6.93 26.89 -4.47
N VAL A 75 6.02 26.05 -4.97
CA VAL A 75 5.61 26.02 -6.38
C VAL A 75 4.10 26.13 -6.47
N VAL A 76 3.61 26.95 -7.40
CA VAL A 76 2.19 27.10 -7.76
C VAL A 76 2.06 26.93 -9.27
N ASP A 77 1.39 25.86 -9.70
CA ASP A 77 1.07 25.57 -11.09
C ASP A 77 -0.37 26.00 -11.41
N LEU A 78 -0.53 26.76 -12.49
CA LEU A 78 -1.79 27.28 -13.00
C LEU A 78 -2.03 26.66 -14.38
N TYR A 79 -2.86 25.63 -14.45
CA TYR A 79 -3.18 24.89 -15.67
C TYR A 79 -4.21 25.63 -16.52
N GLY A 80 -4.15 25.45 -17.85
CA GLY A 80 -5.01 26.16 -18.80
C GLY A 80 -4.68 27.66 -18.92
N CYS A 81 -3.61 28.13 -18.29
CA CYS A 81 -3.23 29.53 -18.25
C CYS A 81 -2.00 29.84 -19.11
N LYS A 82 -1.93 31.07 -19.64
CA LYS A 82 -0.72 31.62 -20.28
C LYS A 82 -0.22 32.85 -19.52
N ALA A 83 1.05 33.22 -19.72
CA ALA A 83 1.63 34.44 -19.14
C ALA A 83 2.45 35.17 -20.20
N ASP A 84 2.32 36.49 -20.27
CA ASP A 84 3.08 37.33 -21.20
C ASP A 84 4.58 37.21 -20.96
N ALA A 85 5.40 37.30 -22.02
CA ALA A 85 6.85 37.09 -21.98
C ALA A 85 7.59 38.03 -21.02
N ASP A 86 7.04 39.23 -20.82
CA ASP A 86 7.55 40.32 -20.00
C ASP A 86 6.92 40.38 -18.59
N LEU A 87 6.11 39.38 -18.20
CA LEU A 87 5.58 39.29 -16.85
C LEU A 87 6.71 39.12 -15.82
N VAL A 88 6.99 40.18 -15.06
CA VAL A 88 7.97 40.17 -13.97
C VAL A 88 7.24 40.19 -12.62
N PRO A 89 7.45 39.19 -11.75
CA PRO A 89 6.94 39.23 -10.38
C PRO A 89 7.43 40.45 -9.61
N ARG A 90 6.55 41.09 -8.85
CA ARG A 90 6.85 42.29 -8.07
C ARG A 90 6.84 42.02 -6.57
N GLY A 91 7.61 42.80 -5.81
CA GLY A 91 7.64 42.71 -4.35
C GLY A 91 8.74 41.79 -3.82
N GLY A 92 8.68 41.51 -2.53
CA GLY A 92 9.73 40.79 -1.81
C GLY A 92 9.25 40.28 -0.45
N GLY A 93 9.77 39.12 -0.07
CA GLY A 93 9.43 38.41 1.15
C GLY A 93 10.65 38.24 2.07
N LYS A 94 10.42 37.81 3.31
CA LYS A 94 11.50 37.37 4.22
C LYS A 94 11.64 35.84 4.30
N LEU A 95 10.57 35.12 4.06
CA LEU A 95 10.47 33.66 4.09
C LEU A 95 10.71 33.05 2.71
N VAL A 96 10.43 33.78 1.62
CA VAL A 96 10.87 33.40 0.28
C VAL A 96 12.25 34.01 0.02
N SER A 97 13.27 33.17 -0.11
CA SER A 97 14.67 33.56 -0.31
C SER A 97 14.93 33.96 -1.77
N GLY A 98 14.56 35.18 -2.13
CA GLY A 98 14.81 35.75 -3.46
C GLY A 98 13.54 36.12 -4.23
N PRO A 99 13.66 36.58 -5.49
CA PRO A 99 12.52 36.93 -6.31
C PRO A 99 11.74 35.68 -6.74
N LEU A 100 10.43 35.81 -6.85
CA LEU A 100 9.60 34.79 -7.49
C LEU A 100 10.00 34.62 -8.97
N ARG A 101 9.88 33.40 -9.47
CA ARG A 101 10.16 33.03 -10.86
C ARG A 101 8.88 32.56 -11.52
N VAL A 102 8.67 32.96 -12.77
CA VAL A 102 7.55 32.48 -13.61
C VAL A 102 8.09 31.62 -14.72
N GLY A 103 7.82 30.31 -14.66
CA GLY A 103 8.06 29.34 -15.70
C GLY A 103 6.84 29.22 -16.62
N ARG A 104 7.07 29.20 -17.94
CA ARG A 104 6.03 28.95 -18.94
C ARG A 104 6.23 27.55 -19.48
N HIS A 105 5.22 26.71 -19.35
CA HIS A 105 5.24 25.33 -19.80
C HIS A 105 4.05 25.08 -20.76
N PRO A 106 4.12 24.07 -21.64
CA PRO A 106 2.94 23.64 -22.39
C PRO A 106 1.78 23.34 -21.41
N GLY A 107 0.61 23.94 -21.64
CA GLY A 107 -0.59 23.75 -20.81
C GLY A 107 -0.62 24.46 -19.45
N LYS A 108 0.49 25.08 -18.98
CA LYS A 108 0.50 25.73 -17.65
C LYS A 108 1.50 26.88 -17.46
N VAL A 109 1.22 27.71 -16.46
CA VAL A 109 2.16 28.70 -15.89
C VAL A 109 2.57 28.25 -14.50
N ARG A 110 3.87 28.20 -14.24
CA ARG A 110 4.44 27.84 -12.93
C ARG A 110 5.00 29.09 -12.25
N VAL A 111 4.59 29.37 -11.02
CA VAL A 111 5.20 30.40 -10.16
C VAL A 111 5.98 29.70 -9.05
N ALA A 112 7.27 30.00 -8.91
CA ALA A 112 8.13 29.37 -7.91
C ALA A 112 8.90 30.40 -7.07
N GLY A 113 9.02 30.13 -5.78
CA GLY A 113 9.86 30.89 -4.85
C GLY A 113 10.80 29.96 -4.11
N ASP A 114 12.08 30.30 -4.04
CA ASP A 114 13.04 29.55 -3.22
C ASP A 114 12.73 29.80 -1.73
N LEU A 115 12.88 28.78 -0.90
CA LEU A 115 12.71 28.85 0.55
C LEU A 115 14.07 28.61 1.24
N PRO A 116 14.31 29.18 2.44
CA PRO A 116 15.48 28.85 3.24
C PRO A 116 15.56 27.34 3.53
N GLU A 117 16.78 26.80 3.56
CA GLU A 117 17.04 25.47 4.09
C GLU A 117 16.50 25.39 5.54
N ASP A 118 15.83 24.29 5.87
CA ASP A 118 15.29 23.96 7.19
C ASP A 118 14.03 24.73 7.66
N MET A 119 13.30 25.44 6.79
CA MET A 119 12.11 26.20 7.19
C MET A 119 10.79 25.48 6.91
N ASP A 120 10.16 24.95 7.97
CA ASP A 120 8.84 24.32 7.93
C ASP A 120 7.72 25.37 8.02
N LEU A 121 7.26 25.83 6.85
CA LEU A 121 6.28 26.92 6.73
C LEU A 121 4.86 26.35 6.60
N ARG A 122 3.95 26.83 7.45
CA ARG A 122 2.52 26.59 7.24
C ARG A 122 2.07 27.43 6.05
N ARG A 123 1.36 26.82 5.10
CA ARG A 123 0.79 27.52 3.94
C ARG A 123 -0.72 27.52 3.99
N GLU A 124 -1.32 28.69 3.78
CA GLU A 124 -2.76 28.84 3.56
C GLU A 124 -2.94 29.28 2.11
N VAL A 125 -3.71 28.51 1.33
CA VAL A 125 -3.97 28.82 -0.08
C VAL A 125 -5.45 29.15 -0.25
N LEU A 126 -5.72 30.28 -0.88
CA LEU A 126 -7.05 30.72 -1.27
C LEU A 126 -7.05 30.87 -2.80
N VAL A 127 -7.93 30.13 -3.47
CA VAL A 127 -8.15 30.21 -4.92
C VAL A 127 -9.52 30.84 -5.14
N ASP A 128 -9.53 32.00 -5.77
CA ASP A 128 -10.73 32.67 -6.27
C ASP A 128 -10.83 32.45 -7.79
N LYS A 129 -11.98 32.79 -8.39
CA LYS A 129 -12.21 32.65 -9.85
C LYS A 129 -11.11 33.25 -10.73
N THR A 130 -10.43 34.31 -10.29
CA THR A 130 -9.42 35.04 -11.08
C THR A 130 -8.13 35.31 -10.30
N SER A 131 -7.97 34.76 -9.09
CA SER A 131 -6.74 34.97 -8.31
C SER A 131 -6.38 33.82 -7.38
N VAL A 132 -5.07 33.60 -7.19
CA VAL A 132 -4.52 32.69 -6.18
C VAL A 132 -3.78 33.50 -5.14
N THR A 133 -4.03 33.25 -3.86
CA THR A 133 -3.30 33.82 -2.73
C THR A 133 -2.67 32.69 -1.93
N VAL A 134 -1.34 32.63 -1.87
CA VAL A 134 -0.59 31.68 -1.03
C VAL A 134 0.06 32.45 0.10
N ARG A 135 -0.37 32.19 1.33
CA ARG A 135 0.16 32.81 2.54
C ARG A 135 1.09 31.84 3.26
N LEU A 136 2.36 32.17 3.29
CA LEU A 136 3.45 31.45 3.98
C LEU A 136 3.62 32.02 5.38
N ILE A 137 3.24 31.24 6.37
CA ILE A 137 3.25 31.60 7.78
C ILE A 137 4.48 30.94 8.42
N PRO A 138 5.35 31.70 9.09
CA PRO A 138 6.47 31.11 9.81
C PRO A 138 5.95 30.24 10.97
N PRO A 139 6.66 29.17 11.34
CA PRO A 139 6.29 28.37 12.51
C PRO A 139 6.22 29.29 13.74
N ALA A 140 5.22 29.09 14.60
CA ALA A 140 5.06 29.89 15.79
C ALA A 140 6.36 29.82 16.62
N VAL A 141 7.00 30.97 16.84
CA VAL A 141 8.14 31.04 17.77
C VAL A 141 7.59 30.70 19.15
N GLY A 142 7.82 29.47 19.59
CA GLY A 142 7.52 29.06 20.95
C GLY A 142 8.24 29.98 21.92
N SER A 143 7.47 30.55 22.86
CA SER A 143 7.98 31.14 24.10
C SER A 143 8.78 30.08 24.86
N GLY A 144 10.07 29.99 24.56
CA GLY A 144 10.94 28.92 25.03
C GLY A 144 12.41 29.27 24.85
N ALA A 145 12.79 30.53 25.09
CA ALA A 145 14.17 30.93 25.23
C ALA A 145 14.36 31.59 26.60
N ALA A 146 14.87 30.83 27.56
CA ALA A 146 15.45 31.38 28.77
C ALA A 146 16.66 32.25 28.38
N ILE A 147 16.45 33.57 28.33
CA ILE A 147 17.55 34.52 28.20
C ILE A 147 18.30 34.53 29.53
N THR A 148 19.41 33.80 29.60
CA THR A 148 20.46 34.06 30.57
C THR A 148 21.39 35.10 29.96
N ALA A 149 21.22 36.37 30.33
CA ALA A 149 22.18 37.42 30.02
C ALA A 149 22.67 38.06 31.33
N LYS A 150 23.88 37.64 31.75
CA LYS A 150 24.77 38.45 32.59
C LYS A 150 25.44 39.48 31.69
N GLY A 151 25.48 40.75 32.09
CA GLY A 151 26.46 41.71 31.57
C GLY A 151 25.91 43.11 31.36
N ALA A 152 26.36 44.03 32.20
CA ALA A 152 26.00 45.44 32.29
C ALA A 152 26.25 46.29 31.03
N GLY A 153 25.42 47.32 30.87
CA GLY A 153 25.65 48.46 29.98
C GLY A 153 24.54 49.51 30.13
N SER A 154 24.89 50.65 30.70
CA SER A 154 24.02 51.72 31.21
C SER A 154 23.53 52.72 30.15
N VAL A 155 22.26 53.12 30.29
CA VAL A 155 21.67 54.48 30.14
C VAL A 155 21.64 55.13 28.74
N GLU A 156 20.42 55.38 28.24
CA GLU A 156 19.92 56.74 27.97
C GLU A 156 18.38 56.80 27.97
N LYS A 157 17.82 57.88 28.52
CA LYS A 157 16.39 58.12 28.76
C LYS A 157 15.84 59.17 27.77
N ALA A 158 14.65 58.88 27.23
CA ALA A 158 13.52 59.78 26.92
C ALA A 158 13.70 60.82 25.78
N PRO A 159 12.62 61.39 25.16
CA PRO A 159 11.26 61.52 25.68
C PRO A 159 10.08 61.28 24.70
N TRP A 160 8.91 61.37 25.31
CA TRP A 160 7.55 61.25 24.79
C TRP A 160 7.18 62.30 23.72
N GLY A 161 6.27 61.92 22.82
CA GLY A 161 5.44 62.82 22.03
C GLY A 161 4.05 62.22 21.83
N LYS A 162 3.03 62.84 22.43
CA LYS A 162 1.61 62.57 22.22
C LYS A 162 1.18 63.23 20.91
N GLU A 163 0.39 62.55 20.09
CA GLU A 163 -0.59 63.22 19.23
C GLU A 163 -1.81 62.31 19.03
N GLU A 164 -2.94 62.77 19.56
CA GLU A 164 -4.27 62.20 19.36
C GLU A 164 -4.79 62.67 18.00
N ALA A 165 -5.31 61.76 17.18
CA ALA A 165 -6.22 62.09 16.10
C ALA A 165 -7.36 61.07 16.10
N ARG A 166 -8.54 61.58 16.46
CA ARG A 166 -9.84 60.91 16.53
C ARG A 166 -10.55 61.16 15.21
N VAL A 167 -10.94 60.10 14.48
CA VAL A 167 -12.00 60.16 13.47
C VAL A 167 -12.86 58.91 13.64
N GLU A 168 -14.16 59.16 13.79
CA GLU A 168 -15.26 58.21 13.95
C GLU A 168 -15.49 57.40 12.67
N GLU A 169 -15.83 56.12 12.81
CA GLU A 169 -16.66 55.47 11.80
C GLU A 169 -17.64 54.46 12.42
N LYS A 170 -18.86 54.51 11.90
CA LYS A 170 -20.12 54.05 12.47
C LYS A 170 -20.35 52.56 12.26
N GLN A 171 -20.93 51.89 13.27
CA GLN A 171 -21.66 50.63 13.10
C GLN A 171 -23.08 50.92 12.60
N PRO A 172 -23.65 50.11 11.68
CA PRO A 172 -25.08 50.06 11.46
C PRO A 172 -25.74 48.91 12.25
N GLN A 173 -26.80 49.26 12.98
CA GLN A 173 -27.87 48.37 13.46
C GLN A 173 -29.01 48.31 12.43
N ALA A 174 -29.69 47.16 12.35
CA ALA A 174 -31.12 46.95 12.04
C ALA A 174 -31.39 45.43 12.18
N GLU A 175 -32.52 44.89 12.65
CA GLU A 175 -33.81 45.41 13.11
C GLU A 175 -34.53 44.24 13.84
N GLU A 176 -35.21 44.54 14.96
CA GLU A 176 -36.20 43.68 15.62
C GLU A 176 -37.61 44.15 15.20
N GLU A 177 -38.50 43.22 14.84
CA GLU A 177 -39.96 43.45 14.84
C GLU A 177 -40.69 42.43 15.73
N LYS A 178 -41.77 42.91 16.37
CA LYS A 178 -42.39 42.42 17.62
C LYS A 178 -43.66 41.58 17.43
N ALA A 179 -43.85 40.61 18.35
CA ALA A 179 -45.01 40.16 19.18
C ALA A 179 -46.48 40.29 18.68
N PRO A 180 -47.46 39.43 19.11
CA PRO A 180 -48.19 39.63 20.40
C PRO A 180 -48.82 38.42 21.15
N TRP A 181 -48.96 38.54 22.50
CA TRP A 181 -50.00 38.14 23.52
C TRP A 181 -50.75 36.76 23.41
N ASP A 182 -51.17 35.98 24.44
CA ASP A 182 -51.65 36.19 25.82
C ASP A 182 -51.65 34.85 26.64
N LYS A 183 -51.66 34.94 27.98
CA LYS A 183 -51.97 33.83 28.94
C LYS A 183 -53.49 33.76 29.23
N PRO A 184 -54.00 32.63 29.76
CA PRO A 184 -54.46 32.67 31.15
C PRO A 184 -54.11 31.41 31.99
N GLU A 185 -54.47 31.49 33.27
CA GLU A 185 -53.95 30.77 34.45
C GLU A 185 -54.55 29.38 34.76
N ALA A 186 -53.73 28.58 35.46
CA ALA A 186 -53.96 27.64 36.57
C ALA A 186 -55.10 26.58 36.55
N GLU A 187 -54.72 25.30 36.68
CA GLU A 187 -55.01 24.46 37.86
C GLU A 187 -54.21 23.13 37.85
N ALA A 188 -54.09 22.51 39.02
CA ALA A 188 -53.04 21.57 39.46
C ALA A 188 -53.12 20.12 38.96
N SER A 189 -51.96 19.43 38.88
CA SER A 189 -51.65 18.16 39.57
C SER A 189 -50.35 17.54 39.04
N GLY A 190 -49.68 16.75 39.87
CA GLY A 190 -48.26 16.43 39.77
C GLY A 190 -47.83 15.39 38.75
N GLY A 191 -46.51 15.30 38.56
CA GLY A 191 -45.83 14.26 37.80
C GLY A 191 -44.49 14.73 37.26
N GLU A 192 -43.39 14.43 37.98
CA GLU A 192 -42.04 14.48 37.41
C GLU A 192 -41.88 13.30 36.44
N GLU A 193 -41.83 13.55 35.13
CA GLU A 193 -41.39 12.56 34.14
C GLU A 193 -39.88 12.69 33.90
N LYS A 194 -39.17 11.59 34.14
CA LYS A 194 -37.75 11.38 33.85
C LYS A 194 -37.56 10.88 32.42
N SER A 195 -36.40 11.19 31.85
CA SER A 195 -36.06 10.98 30.43
C SER A 195 -35.79 9.51 30.02
N PRO A 196 -35.81 9.19 28.71
CA PRO A 196 -35.98 7.82 28.18
C PRO A 196 -34.82 6.82 28.30
N TRP A 197 -33.77 7.09 29.08
CA TRP A 197 -32.61 6.19 29.21
C TRP A 197 -32.61 5.35 30.50
N GLN A 198 -33.79 5.18 31.13
CA GLN A 198 -33.95 4.34 32.33
C GLN A 198 -34.83 3.10 32.12
N LYS A 199 -35.19 2.72 30.89
CA LYS A 199 -36.06 1.55 30.64
C LYS A 199 -35.39 0.23 30.23
N ASP A 200 -34.12 0.21 29.84
CA ASP A 200 -33.50 -1.05 29.34
C ASP A 200 -32.69 -1.81 30.40
N ALA A 201 -32.60 -1.29 31.63
CA ALA A 201 -31.91 -1.95 32.73
C ALA A 201 -32.81 -2.88 33.57
N GLU A 202 -34.12 -2.93 33.33
CA GLU A 202 -35.06 -3.74 34.13
C GLU A 202 -35.69 -4.94 33.38
N GLU A 203 -35.48 -5.10 32.07
CA GLU A 203 -36.03 -6.25 31.31
C GLU A 203 -35.15 -7.51 31.28
N LYS A 204 -34.01 -7.54 31.97
CA LYS A 204 -33.19 -8.77 32.14
C LYS A 204 -33.34 -9.46 33.49
N LYS A 205 -34.35 -9.11 34.30
CA LYS A 205 -34.64 -9.77 35.59
C LYS A 205 -35.92 -10.61 35.63
N ALA A 206 -36.61 -10.83 34.52
CA ALA A 206 -37.84 -11.62 34.48
C ALA A 206 -37.88 -12.62 33.31
N ALA A 207 -36.97 -13.60 33.30
CA ALA A 207 -37.18 -14.86 32.58
C ALA A 207 -36.23 -15.93 33.12
N GLY A 208 -36.61 -16.55 34.23
CA GLY A 208 -36.08 -17.85 34.65
C GLY A 208 -36.94 -18.97 34.07
N GLY A 209 -36.31 -20.03 33.53
CA GLY A 209 -37.01 -21.26 33.16
C GLY A 209 -36.21 -22.23 32.30
N GLU A 210 -35.38 -23.04 32.98
CA GLU A 210 -34.92 -24.40 32.65
C GLU A 210 -34.28 -24.73 31.29
N GLU A 211 -32.95 -24.98 31.33
CA GLU A 211 -32.40 -26.22 30.76
C GLU A 211 -31.16 -26.67 31.55
N LYS A 212 -31.12 -27.96 31.87
CA LYS A 212 -30.22 -28.60 32.84
C LYS A 212 -28.83 -28.84 32.23
N SER A 213 -27.80 -28.26 32.84
CA SER A 213 -26.41 -28.67 32.63
C SER A 213 -26.05 -29.86 33.53
N LEU A 214 -25.62 -30.94 32.89
CA LEU A 214 -24.83 -32.00 33.51
C LEU A 214 -23.36 -31.54 33.59
N TRP A 215 -22.61 -32.12 34.53
CA TRP A 215 -21.17 -31.99 34.80
C TRP A 215 -20.73 -30.95 35.83
N ALA A 216 -20.90 -31.32 37.11
CA ALA A 216 -19.89 -31.11 38.14
C ALA A 216 -20.04 -32.17 39.25
N GLN A 217 -18.90 -32.55 39.85
CA GLN A 217 -18.63 -33.64 40.82
C GLN A 217 -18.09 -34.89 40.11
N GLU A 218 -16.90 -35.40 40.40
CA GLU A 218 -16.27 -35.59 41.71
C GLU A 218 -14.73 -35.43 41.68
N ALA A 219 -14.16 -35.04 42.82
CA ALA A 219 -12.77 -35.32 43.16
C ALA A 219 -12.72 -36.57 44.06
N PRO A 220 -11.62 -37.33 44.05
CA PRO A 220 -11.07 -37.75 45.33
C PRO A 220 -9.54 -37.60 45.40
N ALA A 221 -9.07 -37.30 46.63
CA ALA A 221 -7.68 -37.36 47.02
C ALA A 221 -7.31 -38.77 47.53
N SER A 222 -6.12 -39.26 47.19
CA SER A 222 -5.37 -40.19 48.06
C SER A 222 -3.88 -40.24 47.71
N LYS A 223 -3.07 -39.96 48.75
CA LYS A 223 -1.78 -40.54 49.20
C LYS A 223 -0.70 -40.92 48.19
N GLY A 224 0.52 -40.44 48.50
CA GLY A 224 1.71 -40.62 47.69
C GLY A 224 2.50 -41.89 47.94
N GLU A 225 3.58 -42.02 47.16
CA GLU A 225 4.79 -42.77 47.49
C GLU A 225 5.95 -42.26 46.62
N THR A 226 7.13 -42.37 47.20
CA THR A 226 8.48 -41.90 46.82
C THR A 226 9.09 -42.58 45.60
N GLU A 227 9.94 -41.88 44.83
CA GLU A 227 11.39 -42.18 44.74
C GLU A 227 12.18 -41.27 43.75
N LYS A 228 13.30 -40.74 44.28
CA LYS A 228 14.65 -40.54 43.68
C LYS A 228 14.91 -39.44 42.63
N SER A 229 15.57 -38.39 43.15
CA SER A 229 16.66 -37.61 42.52
C SER A 229 17.89 -38.51 42.24
N PRO A 230 18.81 -38.20 41.30
CA PRO A 230 19.97 -37.31 41.61
C PRO A 230 20.49 -36.53 40.35
N TRP A 231 21.07 -35.32 40.33
CA TRP A 231 22.08 -34.57 41.11
C TRP A 231 21.98 -33.08 40.68
N ALA A 232 21.80 -32.07 41.55
CA ALA A 232 22.83 -31.28 42.27
C ALA A 232 23.98 -30.79 41.37
N GLN A 233 23.95 -29.52 40.91
CA GLN A 233 24.54 -28.30 41.53
C GLN A 233 26.06 -28.15 41.29
N GLU A 234 26.47 -26.98 40.78
CA GLU A 234 27.35 -26.03 41.50
C GLU A 234 27.60 -24.75 40.66
N GLU A 235 27.31 -23.58 41.26
CA GLU A 235 27.98 -22.31 40.94
C GLU A 235 29.21 -22.16 41.83
N PRO A 236 30.19 -21.31 41.47
CA PRO A 236 30.26 -20.00 42.15
C PRO A 236 30.78 -18.83 41.29
N GLY A 237 30.35 -17.59 41.58
CA GLY A 237 31.06 -16.36 41.17
C GLY A 237 32.12 -15.91 42.20
N PRO A 238 32.59 -14.65 42.22
CA PRO A 238 33.12 -13.80 41.13
C PRO A 238 34.57 -13.31 41.43
N LYS A 239 35.33 -12.78 40.44
CA LYS A 239 36.39 -11.74 40.63
C LYS A 239 37.03 -11.23 39.32
N GLU A 240 37.59 -10.02 39.46
CA GLU A 240 38.02 -8.99 38.50
C GLU A 240 39.28 -9.23 37.62
N LYS A 241 39.34 -8.39 36.56
CA LYS A 241 40.47 -7.66 35.92
C LYS A 241 41.29 -8.25 34.75
N GLU A 242 41.21 -7.47 33.66
CA GLU A 242 42.25 -7.01 32.71
C GLU A 242 42.88 -7.93 31.63
N SER A 243 42.70 -7.45 30.39
CA SER A 243 43.70 -7.24 29.32
C SER A 243 43.80 -8.25 28.17
N GLN A 244 43.76 -7.68 26.94
CA GLN A 244 44.35 -8.12 25.67
C GLN A 244 43.84 -9.47 25.10
N GLY A 245 43.54 -9.68 23.82
CA GLY A 245 43.80 -9.01 22.55
C GLY A 245 43.57 -10.10 21.49
N SER A 246 42.97 -9.75 20.36
CA SER A 246 42.66 -10.63 19.20
C SER A 246 43.85 -11.49 18.73
N PRO A 247 43.59 -12.66 18.10
CA PRO A 247 44.33 -12.92 16.87
C PRO A 247 43.53 -13.68 15.78
N TRP A 248 43.39 -13.02 14.63
CA TRP A 248 43.49 -13.67 13.32
C TRP A 248 44.76 -13.13 12.66
N ALA A 249 45.77 -13.97 12.45
CA ALA A 249 46.82 -13.78 11.46
C ALA A 249 47.57 -15.09 11.20
N GLU A 250 47.48 -15.52 9.93
CA GLU A 250 48.55 -16.09 9.09
C GLU A 250 49.40 -17.27 9.58
N LEU A 251 49.43 -18.33 8.76
CA LEU A 251 50.67 -18.89 8.24
C LEU A 251 50.44 -19.73 6.98
N LYS A 252 51.13 -19.33 5.92
CA LYS A 252 51.33 -20.03 4.64
C LYS A 252 52.62 -20.86 4.69
N GLU A 253 52.64 -21.89 3.84
CA GLU A 253 53.78 -22.57 3.18
C GLU A 253 54.65 -23.57 3.97
N LYS A 254 54.56 -24.84 3.52
CA LYS A 254 55.62 -25.52 2.74
C LYS A 254 55.05 -26.79 2.06
N GLY A 255 55.34 -26.98 0.79
CA GLY A 255 54.85 -28.08 -0.03
C GLY A 255 55.75 -29.32 -0.08
N ALA A 256 55.20 -30.43 -0.57
CA ALA A 256 55.82 -31.40 -1.47
C ALA A 256 54.77 -32.46 -1.89
N GLU A 257 54.61 -32.59 -3.22
CA GLU A 257 54.33 -33.80 -4.02
C GLU A 257 53.50 -34.96 -3.43
N GLU A 258 52.34 -35.27 -4.03
CA GLU A 258 52.14 -36.48 -4.86
C GLU A 258 50.73 -36.58 -5.49
N LYS A 259 50.74 -36.70 -6.83
CA LYS A 259 49.91 -37.52 -7.74
C LYS A 259 48.36 -37.51 -7.67
N SER A 260 47.82 -36.93 -8.74
CA SER A 260 46.51 -37.18 -9.35
C SER A 260 46.21 -38.66 -9.62
N PRO A 261 44.94 -39.05 -9.49
CA PRO A 261 44.29 -39.88 -10.51
C PRO A 261 43.01 -39.16 -10.98
N TRP A 262 42.88 -38.92 -12.27
CA TRP A 262 41.69 -39.13 -13.11
C TRP A 262 42.05 -38.60 -14.50
N ALA A 263 42.72 -39.48 -15.24
CA ALA A 263 42.95 -39.34 -16.66
C ALA A 263 41.67 -39.66 -17.43
N GLU A 264 41.45 -38.84 -18.46
CA GLU A 264 40.88 -39.16 -19.77
C GLU A 264 40.02 -40.41 -19.91
N GLU A 265 38.75 -40.20 -20.28
CA GLU A 265 38.07 -41.11 -21.20
C GLU A 265 37.35 -40.30 -22.28
N LYS A 266 37.61 -40.66 -23.54
CA LYS A 266 37.01 -40.08 -24.75
C LYS A 266 35.65 -40.72 -25.02
N THR A 267 34.67 -39.85 -25.26
CA THR A 267 33.40 -39.96 -26.03
C THR A 267 32.89 -41.32 -26.58
N PRO A 268 31.56 -41.47 -26.66
CA PRO A 268 30.92 -41.24 -27.97
C PRO A 268 29.71 -40.29 -27.92
N GLN A 269 29.52 -39.60 -29.05
CA GLN A 269 28.39 -38.75 -29.39
C GLN A 269 27.06 -39.52 -29.40
N GLY A 270 25.98 -38.85 -29.02
CA GLY A 270 24.62 -39.16 -29.48
C GLY A 270 23.63 -39.64 -28.41
N ALA A 271 23.09 -38.70 -27.62
CA ALA A 271 21.72 -38.75 -27.09
C ALA A 271 21.35 -37.33 -26.61
N GLN A 272 20.45 -36.66 -27.33
CA GLN A 272 19.73 -35.52 -26.78
C GLN A 272 18.76 -36.07 -25.73
N GLU A 273 19.15 -36.01 -24.46
CA GLU A 273 18.20 -36.19 -23.36
C GLU A 273 17.48 -34.87 -23.12
N GLY A 274 16.16 -34.92 -23.23
CA GLY A 274 15.26 -33.79 -23.12
C GLY A 274 15.33 -33.12 -21.75
N SER A 275 14.96 -31.85 -21.74
CA SER A 275 14.80 -31.02 -20.55
C SER A 275 13.99 -31.75 -19.46
N PRO A 276 14.46 -31.77 -18.20
CA PRO A 276 13.74 -32.34 -17.04
C PRO A 276 12.34 -31.75 -16.77
N TRP A 277 11.95 -30.74 -17.53
CA TRP A 277 10.64 -30.07 -17.44
C TRP A 277 9.53 -30.76 -18.23
N GLU A 278 9.83 -31.70 -19.14
CA GLU A 278 8.79 -32.45 -19.86
C GLU A 278 8.35 -33.74 -19.13
N GLU A 279 9.22 -34.39 -18.36
CA GLU A 279 8.88 -35.59 -17.56
C GLU A 279 7.94 -35.31 -16.37
N LEU A 280 7.80 -34.05 -15.96
CA LEU A 280 6.87 -33.63 -14.90
C LEU A 280 5.43 -33.42 -15.38
N LYS A 281 5.20 -33.27 -16.69
CA LYS A 281 3.84 -33.14 -17.25
C LYS A 281 3.09 -34.47 -17.34
N GLU A 282 3.81 -35.58 -17.54
CA GLU A 282 3.16 -36.90 -17.72
C GLU A 282 2.89 -37.64 -16.40
N ARG A 283 3.43 -37.17 -15.26
CA ARG A 283 3.19 -37.80 -13.95
C ARG A 283 2.12 -37.13 -13.09
N GLY A 284 1.50 -36.05 -13.57
CA GLY A 284 0.33 -35.41 -12.95
C GLY A 284 -1.02 -36.05 -13.34
N ALA A 285 -1.04 -36.99 -14.29
CA ALA A 285 -2.26 -37.61 -14.80
C ALA A 285 -2.38 -39.07 -14.31
N ALA A 286 -2.68 -39.27 -13.03
CA ALA A 286 -3.07 -40.58 -12.51
C ALA A 286 -4.09 -40.45 -11.38
N GLY A 287 -5.38 -40.43 -11.74
CA GLY A 287 -6.49 -40.56 -10.80
C GLY A 287 -7.85 -40.27 -11.43
N ALA A 288 -8.49 -41.31 -11.98
CA ALA A 288 -9.93 -41.47 -12.32
C ALA A 288 -10.65 -40.26 -12.98
N GLY A 289 -11.06 -40.27 -14.25
CA GLY A 289 -11.74 -41.34 -14.97
C GLY A 289 -13.14 -40.88 -15.35
N GLU A 290 -13.27 -40.10 -16.43
CA GLU A 290 -14.46 -40.01 -17.30
C GLU A 290 -14.03 -39.34 -18.61
N LYS A 291 -14.31 -39.99 -19.75
CA LYS A 291 -14.02 -39.46 -21.09
C LYS A 291 -14.98 -38.31 -21.40
N PRO A 292 -14.54 -37.20 -22.01
CA PRO A 292 -15.44 -36.15 -22.42
C PRO A 292 -16.33 -36.56 -23.63
N PRO A 293 -17.64 -36.29 -23.60
CA PRO A 293 -18.58 -36.67 -24.65
C PRO A 293 -18.63 -35.60 -25.77
N TRP A 294 -17.62 -35.59 -26.64
CA TRP A 294 -17.70 -34.90 -27.95
C TRP A 294 -16.94 -35.60 -29.08
N GLU A 295 -16.45 -36.82 -28.86
CA GLU A 295 -15.98 -37.71 -29.93
C GLU A 295 -17.11 -38.62 -30.41
N GLU A 296 -18.13 -38.07 -31.05
CA GLU A 296 -19.02 -38.85 -31.92
C GLU A 296 -19.77 -37.89 -32.87
N GLY A 297 -19.22 -37.65 -34.06
CA GLY A 297 -19.94 -36.85 -35.06
C GLY A 297 -19.16 -36.25 -36.21
N SER A 298 -18.44 -37.05 -36.99
CA SER A 298 -18.36 -36.81 -38.45
C SER A 298 -17.90 -38.08 -39.17
N LYS A 299 -18.86 -38.78 -39.77
CA LYS A 299 -18.58 -39.69 -40.87
C LYS A 299 -18.33 -38.82 -42.10
N GLU A 300 -17.07 -38.62 -42.45
CA GLU A 300 -16.69 -38.28 -43.82
C GLU A 300 -15.91 -39.43 -44.44
N GLU A 301 -16.24 -39.66 -45.70
CA GLU A 301 -15.93 -40.84 -46.48
C GLU A 301 -14.42 -41.03 -46.68
N ALA A 302 -13.95 -42.25 -46.42
CA ALA A 302 -12.62 -42.68 -46.82
C ALA A 302 -12.51 -42.67 -48.36
N LYS A 303 -11.89 -41.63 -48.92
CA LYS A 303 -11.23 -41.73 -50.22
C LYS A 303 -9.76 -42.08 -49.99
N ALA A 304 -9.43 -43.29 -50.42
CA ALA A 304 -8.06 -43.75 -50.59
C ALA A 304 -7.36 -42.93 -51.68
N GLY A 305 -6.11 -42.57 -51.42
CA GLY A 305 -5.15 -42.14 -52.45
C GLY A 305 -4.67 -40.70 -52.28
N GLU A 306 -3.61 -40.53 -51.51
CA GLU A 306 -2.39 -39.83 -51.94
C GLU A 306 -1.33 -40.05 -50.86
N GLU A 307 -0.35 -40.89 -51.18
CA GLU A 307 0.88 -41.03 -50.40
C GLU A 307 1.63 -39.70 -50.49
N THR A 308 1.70 -38.96 -49.38
CA THR A 308 2.62 -37.83 -49.29
C THR A 308 4.06 -38.37 -49.31
N PRO A 309 4.96 -37.86 -50.18
CA PRO A 309 6.31 -38.38 -50.27
C PRO A 309 7.13 -38.10 -49.00
N PRO A 310 8.12 -38.94 -48.66
CA PRO A 310 8.86 -38.90 -47.39
C PRO A 310 9.84 -37.72 -47.23
N TRP A 311 9.67 -36.62 -47.96
CA TRP A 311 10.55 -35.45 -47.94
C TRP A 311 9.81 -34.11 -47.72
N GLU A 312 8.60 -34.12 -47.18
CA GLU A 312 8.11 -32.92 -46.48
C GLU A 312 8.88 -32.76 -45.17
N GLU A 313 10.02 -32.07 -45.26
CA GLU A 313 10.58 -31.35 -44.12
C GLU A 313 9.44 -30.52 -43.54
N LYS A 314 8.89 -30.96 -42.40
CA LYS A 314 8.16 -30.08 -41.50
C LYS A 314 9.12 -28.93 -41.22
N SER A 315 8.92 -27.81 -41.90
CA SER A 315 9.56 -26.55 -41.58
C SER A 315 9.30 -26.31 -40.11
N VAL A 316 10.31 -26.58 -39.27
CA VAL A 316 10.31 -26.13 -37.90
C VAL A 316 10.32 -24.62 -38.03
N GLN A 317 9.14 -24.00 -37.95
CA GLN A 317 9.07 -22.55 -37.79
C GLN A 317 9.83 -22.26 -36.51
N GLU A 318 11.08 -21.82 -36.64
CA GLU A 318 11.85 -21.28 -35.53
C GLU A 318 10.98 -20.18 -34.92
N LYS A 319 10.42 -20.43 -33.73
CA LYS A 319 9.73 -19.40 -32.97
C LYS A 319 10.70 -18.23 -32.84
N SER A 320 10.23 -17.04 -33.19
CA SER A 320 10.97 -15.80 -32.97
C SER A 320 11.52 -15.82 -31.54
N PRO A 321 12.81 -15.50 -31.32
CA PRO A 321 13.36 -15.38 -29.97
C PRO A 321 12.73 -14.22 -29.20
N PHE A 322 11.98 -13.35 -29.88
CA PHE A 322 11.20 -12.25 -29.30
C PHE A 322 9.73 -12.63 -29.17
N GLU A 323 9.21 -12.44 -27.96
CA GLU A 323 7.79 -12.49 -27.60
C GLU A 323 7.39 -11.10 -27.10
N PHE A 324 6.16 -10.68 -27.43
CA PHE A 324 5.61 -9.40 -27.00
C PHE A 324 4.21 -9.65 -26.45
N SER A 325 3.87 -9.00 -25.36
CA SER A 325 2.56 -9.10 -24.74
C SER A 325 2.22 -7.80 -24.03
N GLY A 326 0.93 -7.58 -23.79
CA GLY A 326 0.46 -6.47 -23.00
C GLY A 326 -0.75 -6.81 -22.14
N LYS A 327 -0.98 -5.96 -21.16
CA LYS A 327 -2.14 -5.98 -20.27
C LYS A 327 -2.67 -4.56 -20.15
N PHE A 328 -3.97 -4.41 -20.36
CA PHE A 328 -4.73 -3.25 -19.96
C PHE A 328 -5.61 -3.65 -18.77
N TRP A 329 -5.57 -2.86 -17.71
CA TRP A 329 -6.43 -3.01 -16.55
C TRP A 329 -7.04 -1.67 -16.20
N ASN A 330 -8.34 -1.62 -15.90
CA ASN A 330 -8.98 -0.40 -15.43
C ASN A 330 -10.03 -0.73 -14.39
N LYS A 331 -9.92 -0.11 -13.22
CA LYS A 331 -10.97 -0.10 -12.18
C LYS A 331 -11.66 1.26 -12.22
N LEU A 332 -12.98 1.23 -12.33
CA LEU A 332 -13.84 2.37 -12.04
C LEU A 332 -14.64 2.00 -10.79
N ALA A 333 -14.58 2.81 -9.76
CA ALA A 333 -15.35 2.65 -8.54
C ALA A 333 -16.17 3.91 -8.26
N GLY A 334 -17.30 3.73 -7.59
CA GLY A 334 -18.14 4.81 -7.10
C GLY A 334 -18.65 4.46 -5.71
N ASP A 335 -18.65 5.46 -4.86
CA ASP A 335 -18.98 5.28 -3.45
C ASP A 335 -20.48 5.11 -3.26
N VAL A 336 -20.86 4.30 -2.27
CA VAL A 336 -22.26 3.94 -2.03
C VAL A 336 -22.97 5.01 -1.20
N GLU A 337 -22.25 5.64 -0.29
CA GLU A 337 -22.70 6.74 0.55
C GLU A 337 -21.67 7.89 0.47
N GLU A 338 -22.09 9.11 0.83
CA GLU A 338 -21.20 10.26 0.99
C GLU A 338 -21.26 10.61 2.48
N GLU A 339 -20.27 10.17 3.26
CA GLU A 339 -20.22 10.28 4.70
C GLU A 339 -19.74 11.67 5.12
N ASN A 340 -18.84 12.26 4.33
CA ASN A 340 -18.33 13.60 4.54
C ASN A 340 -18.07 14.37 3.24
N ARG A 341 -18.11 15.70 3.35
CA ARG A 341 -17.98 16.62 2.19
C ARG A 341 -16.57 16.71 1.59
N TYR A 342 -15.65 15.83 1.93
CA TYR A 342 -14.29 15.85 1.42
C TYR A 342 -13.91 14.52 0.77
N GLU A 343 -14.69 13.46 0.98
CA GLU A 343 -14.53 12.16 0.33
C GLU A 343 -14.70 12.25 -1.18
N ASP A 344 -14.15 11.27 -1.88
CA ASP A 344 -14.22 11.17 -3.33
C ASP A 344 -15.50 10.43 -3.75
N ASP A 345 -16.28 11.01 -4.66
CA ASP A 345 -17.55 10.43 -5.13
C ASP A 345 -17.32 9.16 -5.99
N ALA A 346 -16.17 9.11 -6.67
CA ALA A 346 -15.77 8.03 -7.55
C ALA A 346 -14.27 8.06 -7.84
N SER A 347 -13.69 6.90 -8.15
CA SER A 347 -12.28 6.77 -8.54
C SER A 347 -12.11 5.97 -9.82
N ASN A 348 -11.04 6.29 -10.56
CA ASN A 348 -10.61 5.56 -11.74
C ASN A 348 -9.11 5.31 -11.70
N HIS A 349 -8.73 4.05 -11.75
CA HIS A 349 -7.34 3.64 -11.88
C HIS A 349 -7.18 2.81 -13.17
N ALA A 350 -6.38 3.30 -14.11
CA ALA A 350 -6.01 2.61 -15.34
C ALA A 350 -4.52 2.24 -15.36
N GLU A 351 -4.21 1.02 -15.77
CA GLU A 351 -2.86 0.45 -15.88
C GLU A 351 -2.69 -0.10 -17.31
N VAL A 352 -1.59 0.27 -17.97
CA VAL A 352 -1.16 -0.31 -19.24
C VAL A 352 0.24 -0.84 -19.09
N LEU A 353 0.37 -2.17 -19.11
CA LEU A 353 1.66 -2.86 -19.09
C LEU A 353 1.97 -3.38 -20.50
N VAL A 354 3.17 -3.07 -20.97
CA VAL A 354 3.70 -3.60 -22.23
C VAL A 354 5.00 -4.33 -21.95
N GLU A 355 5.12 -5.57 -22.39
CA GLU A 355 6.26 -6.45 -22.13
C GLU A 355 6.88 -6.97 -23.42
N GLY A 356 8.22 -6.89 -23.49
CA GLY A 356 9.05 -7.55 -24.47
C GLY A 356 9.97 -8.55 -23.80
N LYS A 357 9.95 -9.79 -24.30
CA LYS A 357 10.78 -10.89 -23.82
C LYS A 357 11.66 -11.41 -24.94
N TYR A 358 12.93 -11.62 -24.63
CA TYR A 358 13.93 -12.19 -25.53
C TYR A 358 14.51 -13.45 -24.91
N THR A 359 14.52 -14.56 -25.67
CA THR A 359 15.08 -15.84 -25.23
C THR A 359 16.11 -16.35 -26.24
N ALA A 360 17.33 -16.59 -25.79
CA ALA A 360 18.41 -17.14 -26.61
C ALA A 360 19.30 -18.09 -25.80
N GLY A 361 19.18 -19.39 -26.07
CA GLY A 361 19.89 -20.43 -25.34
C GLY A 361 19.60 -20.36 -23.83
N PRO A 362 20.60 -20.24 -22.95
CA PRO A 362 20.40 -20.15 -21.50
C PRO A 362 19.98 -18.75 -21.02
N VAL A 363 19.93 -17.75 -21.91
CA VAL A 363 19.66 -16.35 -21.54
C VAL A 363 18.21 -16.00 -21.85
N LEU A 364 17.54 -15.40 -20.87
CA LEU A 364 16.27 -14.69 -21.03
C LEU A 364 16.47 -13.23 -20.59
N ALA A 365 16.04 -12.29 -21.43
CA ALA A 365 15.94 -10.88 -21.06
C ALA A 365 14.47 -10.46 -21.14
N LEU A 366 14.01 -9.71 -20.14
CA LEU A 366 12.64 -9.22 -20.07
C LEU A 366 12.67 -7.73 -19.73
N LEU A 367 11.87 -6.98 -20.48
CA LEU A 367 11.64 -5.56 -20.29
C LEU A 367 10.15 -5.30 -20.35
N SER A 368 9.59 -4.68 -19.32
CA SER A 368 8.23 -4.16 -19.34
C SER A 368 8.16 -2.72 -18.84
N VAL A 369 7.25 -1.97 -19.44
CA VAL A 369 6.95 -0.58 -19.09
C VAL A 369 5.49 -0.53 -18.72
N GLU A 370 5.21 0.09 -17.58
CA GLU A 370 3.87 0.28 -17.07
C GLU A 370 3.52 1.76 -17.04
N ALA A 371 2.37 2.12 -17.58
CA ALA A 371 1.78 3.45 -17.43
C ALA A 371 0.54 3.32 -16.56
N GLN A 372 0.48 4.10 -15.47
CA GLN A 372 -0.65 4.14 -14.57
C GLN A 372 -1.29 5.53 -14.61
N HIS A 373 -2.60 5.59 -14.44
CA HIS A 373 -3.35 6.83 -14.30
C HIS A 373 -4.40 6.67 -13.20
N PHE A 374 -4.26 7.49 -12.15
CA PHE A 374 -5.20 7.61 -11.04
C PHE A 374 -6.00 8.89 -11.24
N ALA A 375 -7.31 8.82 -11.04
CA ALA A 375 -8.16 9.97 -11.05
C ALA A 375 -9.35 9.79 -10.14
N ASP A 376 -9.66 10.83 -9.39
CA ASP A 376 -10.69 10.83 -8.35
C ASP A 376 -11.64 11.99 -8.63
N LEU A 377 -12.93 11.70 -8.47
CA LEU A 377 -14.01 12.64 -8.70
C LEU A 377 -14.40 13.23 -7.36
N ASN A 378 -14.04 14.49 -7.14
CA ASN A 378 -14.38 15.20 -5.93
C ASN A 378 -15.20 16.45 -6.29
N HIS A 379 -16.40 16.58 -5.73
CA HIS A 379 -17.29 17.73 -5.97
C HIS A 379 -17.60 18.01 -7.46
N GLY A 380 -17.66 16.95 -8.26
CA GLY A 380 -17.94 17.05 -9.70
C GLY A 380 -16.74 17.47 -10.57
N GLU A 381 -15.54 17.57 -10.01
CA GLU A 381 -14.30 17.76 -10.76
C GLU A 381 -13.42 16.51 -10.64
N TRP A 382 -12.91 16.02 -11.77
CA TRP A 382 -11.91 14.96 -11.77
C TRP A 382 -10.53 15.57 -11.51
N ASP A 383 -9.90 15.19 -10.41
CA ASP A 383 -8.46 15.34 -10.25
C ASP A 383 -7.76 14.05 -10.70
N GLY A 384 -6.53 14.14 -11.18
CA GLY A 384 -5.80 12.96 -11.59
C GLY A 384 -4.31 13.18 -11.80
N GLU A 385 -3.61 12.06 -11.76
CA GLU A 385 -2.18 11.92 -11.96
C GLU A 385 -1.82 10.69 -12.78
N ALA A 386 -0.62 10.71 -13.36
CA ALA A 386 -0.14 9.65 -14.22
C ALA A 386 1.32 9.34 -13.93
N ASP A 387 1.62 8.05 -13.82
CA ASP A 387 2.94 7.52 -13.56
C ASP A 387 3.41 6.66 -14.73
N LEU A 388 4.73 6.62 -14.91
CA LEU A 388 5.38 5.76 -15.89
C LEU A 388 6.53 5.05 -15.21
N ASP A 389 6.40 3.73 -15.09
CA ASP A 389 7.35 2.87 -14.40
C ASP A 389 8.05 1.93 -15.37
N LEU A 390 9.35 1.75 -15.13
CA LEU A 390 10.05 0.56 -15.57
C LEU A 390 9.60 -0.56 -14.63
N PHE A 391 8.75 -1.47 -15.09
CA PHE A 391 8.14 -2.48 -14.23
C PHE A 391 9.11 -3.67 -14.06
N ASN A 392 9.15 -4.61 -14.99
CA ASN A 392 10.19 -5.65 -14.99
C ASN A 392 11.33 -5.26 -15.92
N ALA A 393 12.57 -5.40 -15.45
CA ALA A 393 13.75 -5.13 -16.28
C ALA A 393 14.91 -5.99 -15.79
N TYR A 394 15.01 -7.20 -16.31
CA TYR A 394 16.00 -8.16 -15.84
C TYR A 394 16.58 -9.04 -16.94
N VAL A 395 17.76 -9.58 -16.65
CA VAL A 395 18.38 -10.67 -17.40
C VAL A 395 18.48 -11.88 -16.49
N ASN A 396 18.10 -13.03 -17.01
CA ASN A 396 18.12 -14.32 -16.36
C ASN A 396 19.03 -15.27 -17.15
N TYR A 397 19.97 -15.90 -16.46
CA TYR A 397 20.82 -16.95 -17.00
C TYR A 397 20.49 -18.28 -16.32
N SER A 398 20.03 -19.25 -17.12
CA SER A 398 19.67 -20.60 -16.68
C SER A 398 20.76 -21.59 -17.07
N GLY A 399 21.54 -22.06 -16.10
CA GLY A 399 22.47 -23.18 -16.25
C GLY A 399 21.87 -24.50 -15.73
N ASP A 400 22.62 -25.59 -15.85
CA ASP A 400 22.13 -26.94 -15.50
C ASP A 400 21.76 -27.12 -14.01
N HIS A 401 22.47 -26.40 -13.13
CA HIS A 401 22.32 -26.53 -11.67
C HIS A 401 22.21 -25.18 -10.96
N TYR A 402 22.06 -24.10 -11.70
CA TYR A 402 21.93 -22.76 -11.13
C TYR A 402 21.14 -21.84 -12.06
N ASN A 403 20.48 -20.87 -11.45
CA ASN A 403 19.75 -19.81 -12.14
C ASN A 403 20.16 -18.48 -11.52
N ILE A 404 20.51 -17.49 -12.34
CA ILE A 404 20.94 -16.18 -11.88
C ILE A 404 20.08 -15.14 -12.59
N ARG A 405 19.34 -14.34 -11.81
CA ARG A 405 18.55 -13.22 -12.30
C ARG A 405 19.06 -11.91 -11.71
N LEU A 406 19.36 -10.95 -12.57
CA LEU A 406 19.83 -9.63 -12.18
C LEU A 406 18.93 -8.56 -12.82
N GLY A 407 18.44 -7.65 -11.99
CA GLY A 407 17.61 -6.53 -12.42
C GLY A 407 16.32 -6.41 -11.61
N GLN A 408 15.39 -5.61 -12.12
CA GLN A 408 14.12 -5.29 -11.50
C GLN A 408 13.13 -6.44 -11.68
N GLN A 409 12.71 -7.06 -10.57
CA GLN A 409 11.97 -8.31 -10.58
C GLN A 409 11.10 -8.46 -9.31
N ILE A 410 10.14 -9.38 -9.39
CA ILE A 410 9.36 -9.86 -8.24
C ILE A 410 9.86 -11.26 -7.83
N VAL A 411 10.03 -11.45 -6.53
CA VAL A 411 10.36 -12.72 -5.87
C VAL A 411 9.33 -12.96 -4.77
N LYS A 412 8.55 -14.04 -4.91
CA LYS A 412 7.59 -14.48 -3.90
C LYS A 412 8.22 -15.51 -2.97
N TRP A 413 8.17 -15.23 -1.67
CA TRP A 413 8.42 -16.20 -0.60
C TRP A 413 7.09 -16.49 0.10
N GLY A 414 6.99 -17.60 0.83
CA GLY A 414 5.71 -18.07 1.32
C GLY A 414 5.02 -19.05 0.36
N LYS A 415 4.01 -19.71 0.89
CA LYS A 415 3.12 -20.66 0.21
C LYS A 415 1.65 -20.26 0.34
N ALA A 416 1.26 -19.47 1.34
CA ALA A 416 -0.11 -18.97 1.48
C ALA A 416 -0.46 -18.01 0.34
N ASP A 417 -1.74 -17.93 -0.01
CA ASP A 417 -2.15 -17.15 -1.18
C ASP A 417 -2.32 -15.66 -0.84
N GLU A 418 -3.25 -15.31 0.04
CA GLU A 418 -3.69 -13.92 0.23
C GLU A 418 -3.12 -13.33 1.53
N ILE A 419 -3.10 -14.11 2.61
CA ILE A 419 -2.54 -13.71 3.90
C ILE A 419 -1.25 -14.50 4.19
N SER A 420 -0.12 -13.94 3.76
CA SER A 420 1.20 -14.55 3.92
C SER A 420 2.12 -13.72 4.83
N PRO A 421 2.60 -14.26 5.95
CA PRO A 421 3.62 -13.61 6.78
C PRO A 421 5.05 -13.71 6.21
N LEU A 422 5.30 -14.48 5.14
CA LEU A 422 6.63 -14.64 4.52
C LEU A 422 6.77 -13.98 3.15
N ASP A 423 5.68 -13.55 2.53
CA ASP A 423 5.69 -12.81 1.27
C ASP A 423 6.03 -11.33 1.48
N ILE A 424 7.28 -11.06 1.88
CA ILE A 424 7.77 -9.75 2.31
C ILE A 424 9.02 -9.27 1.56
N VAL A 425 9.41 -9.95 0.47
CA VAL A 425 10.62 -9.62 -0.29
C VAL A 425 10.43 -8.39 -1.16
N ASN A 426 9.23 -8.27 -1.73
CA ASN A 426 8.85 -7.16 -2.59
C ASN A 426 7.79 -6.29 -1.89
N PRO A 427 7.95 -4.95 -1.94
CA PRO A 427 6.97 -4.01 -1.43
C PRO A 427 5.67 -4.07 -2.23
N GLU A 428 4.65 -3.39 -1.73
CA GLU A 428 3.30 -3.38 -2.29
C GLU A 428 2.87 -1.97 -2.71
N ASP A 429 2.06 -1.88 -3.76
CA ASP A 429 1.29 -0.69 -4.10
C ASP A 429 -0.08 -0.77 -3.42
N MET A 430 -0.28 0.09 -2.43
CA MET A 430 -1.46 0.16 -1.56
C MET A 430 -2.31 1.40 -1.84
N ARG A 431 -2.09 2.10 -2.96
CA ARG A 431 -2.88 3.29 -3.34
C ARG A 431 -4.34 2.96 -3.64
N ASP A 432 -4.65 1.75 -4.13
CA ASP A 432 -6.03 1.23 -4.23
C ASP A 432 -6.51 0.57 -2.91
N GLY A 433 -5.91 0.93 -1.78
CA GLY A 433 -6.10 0.29 -0.50
C GLY A 433 -5.60 -1.18 -0.43
N PRO A 434 -5.89 -1.88 0.67
CA PRO A 434 -5.47 -3.27 0.89
C PRO A 434 -6.37 -4.30 0.18
N LEU A 435 -7.26 -3.88 -0.72
CA LEU A 435 -8.37 -4.69 -1.24
C LEU A 435 -8.04 -5.46 -2.53
N ARG A 436 -7.18 -4.89 -3.38
CA ARG A 436 -6.71 -5.55 -4.62
C ARG A 436 -5.95 -6.83 -4.25
N PRO A 437 -6.09 -7.98 -4.94
CA PRO A 437 -5.39 -9.20 -4.55
C PRO A 437 -3.88 -8.99 -4.35
N ARG A 438 -3.32 -9.57 -3.28
CA ARG A 438 -1.92 -9.33 -2.88
C ARG A 438 -0.90 -9.49 -4.02
N ASP A 439 -1.05 -10.52 -4.85
CA ASP A 439 -0.14 -10.80 -5.97
C ASP A 439 -0.16 -9.71 -7.05
N GLU A 440 -1.27 -8.99 -7.20
CA GLU A 440 -1.38 -7.88 -8.16
C GLU A 440 -0.83 -6.56 -7.62
N ARG A 441 -0.58 -6.45 -6.31
CA ARG A 441 -0.03 -5.25 -5.68
C ARG A 441 1.50 -5.23 -5.64
N LYS A 442 2.18 -6.32 -6.01
CA LYS A 442 3.63 -6.44 -5.83
C LYS A 442 4.42 -5.53 -6.75
N LEU A 443 5.33 -4.76 -6.16
CA LEU A 443 6.22 -3.86 -6.89
C LEU A 443 7.56 -4.56 -7.21
N PRO A 444 7.99 -4.58 -8.48
CA PRO A 444 9.27 -5.15 -8.87
C PRO A 444 10.41 -4.22 -8.45
N ILE A 445 11.47 -4.77 -7.85
CA ILE A 445 12.62 -4.00 -7.33
C ILE A 445 13.95 -4.56 -7.85
N PRO A 446 14.99 -3.72 -8.04
CA PRO A 446 16.29 -4.18 -8.49
C PRO A 446 16.93 -5.11 -7.46
N MET A 447 17.29 -6.32 -7.87
CA MET A 447 18.00 -7.27 -7.02
C MET A 447 18.88 -8.24 -7.82
N LEU A 448 19.80 -8.86 -7.10
CA LEU A 448 20.45 -10.10 -7.52
C LEU A 448 19.71 -11.27 -6.87
N ASN A 449 19.27 -12.23 -7.68
CA ASN A 449 18.63 -13.45 -7.25
C ASN A 449 19.39 -14.64 -7.83
N MET A 450 19.89 -15.52 -6.97
CA MET A 450 20.67 -16.69 -7.36
C MET A 450 20.03 -17.93 -6.76
N GLU A 451 19.72 -18.91 -7.60
CA GLU A 451 19.22 -20.22 -7.20
C GLU A 451 20.25 -21.29 -7.58
N VAL A 452 20.47 -22.25 -6.69
CA VAL A 452 21.31 -23.42 -6.93
C VAL A 452 20.49 -24.68 -6.64
N PHE A 453 20.54 -25.64 -7.55
CA PHE A 453 19.72 -26.84 -7.53
C PHE A 453 20.61 -28.08 -7.34
N LYS A 454 20.16 -29.03 -6.53
CA LYS A 454 20.78 -30.34 -6.38
C LYS A 454 19.73 -31.40 -6.05
N GLY A 455 19.34 -32.20 -7.06
CA GLY A 455 18.24 -33.16 -6.92
C GLY A 455 16.94 -32.44 -6.58
N VAL A 456 16.30 -32.84 -5.47
CA VAL A 456 15.04 -32.23 -4.98
C VAL A 456 15.25 -30.96 -4.15
N TYR A 457 16.51 -30.53 -3.95
CA TYR A 457 16.83 -29.38 -3.10
C TYR A 457 17.17 -28.14 -3.92
N LYS A 458 16.71 -26.99 -3.44
CA LYS A 458 17.02 -25.66 -3.99
C LYS A 458 17.47 -24.73 -2.88
N VAL A 459 18.56 -24.01 -3.10
CA VAL A 459 18.98 -22.90 -2.24
C VAL A 459 18.92 -21.62 -3.07
N GLN A 460 18.16 -20.64 -2.58
CA GLN A 460 18.00 -19.32 -3.17
C GLN A 460 18.68 -18.29 -2.26
N GLY A 461 19.52 -17.45 -2.84
CA GLY A 461 20.06 -16.24 -2.21
C GLY A 461 19.57 -15.01 -2.96
N ILE A 462 19.12 -14.00 -2.21
CA ILE A 462 18.73 -12.70 -2.76
C ILE A 462 19.56 -11.59 -2.11
N TYR A 463 19.86 -10.57 -2.90
CA TYR A 463 20.47 -9.32 -2.43
C TYR A 463 19.82 -8.14 -3.11
N ILE A 464 19.23 -7.26 -2.30
CA ILE A 464 18.58 -6.02 -2.72
C ILE A 464 19.51 -4.88 -2.32
N PRO A 465 20.13 -4.15 -3.26
CA PRO A 465 21.16 -3.15 -2.96
C PRO A 465 20.62 -1.88 -2.33
N PHE A 466 19.35 -1.54 -2.57
CA PHE A 466 18.70 -0.31 -2.11
C PHE A 466 17.34 -0.66 -1.51
N PHE A 467 16.98 0.01 -0.42
CA PHE A 467 15.65 -0.14 0.16
C PHE A 467 14.61 0.51 -0.76
N HIS A 468 13.47 -0.14 -0.92
CA HIS A 468 12.30 0.35 -1.64
C HIS A 468 11.09 0.19 -0.73
N GLU A 469 10.36 1.28 -0.49
CA GLU A 469 9.15 1.27 0.33
C GLU A 469 7.91 0.89 -0.50
N SER A 470 6.86 0.48 0.21
CA SER A 470 5.52 0.35 -0.36
C SER A 470 4.99 1.72 -0.78
N ARG A 471 4.18 1.76 -1.85
CA ARG A 471 3.46 2.97 -2.26
C ARG A 471 2.14 3.04 -1.52
N PHE A 472 1.82 4.17 -0.92
CA PHE A 472 0.55 4.43 -0.24
C PHE A 472 0.38 5.93 -0.10
N ASP A 473 -0.86 6.39 -0.04
CA ASP A 473 -1.15 7.80 0.17
C ASP A 473 -1.25 8.12 1.66
N LEU A 474 -0.75 9.30 2.01
CA LEU A 474 -0.77 9.77 3.39
C LEU A 474 -1.99 10.64 3.66
N LYS A 475 -2.49 11.38 2.68
CA LYS A 475 -3.58 12.36 2.82
C LYS A 475 -4.28 12.59 1.48
N GLY A 476 -5.55 13.01 1.54
CA GLY A 476 -6.28 13.59 0.41
C GLY A 476 -6.73 12.57 -0.64
N ASP A 477 -6.95 11.34 -0.20
CA ASP A 477 -7.52 10.22 -0.92
C ASP A 477 -8.19 9.34 0.14
N ASP A 478 -9.30 8.69 -0.19
CA ASP A 478 -10.07 7.88 0.76
C ASP A 478 -9.29 6.66 1.26
N TRP A 479 -8.38 6.11 0.45
CA TRP A 479 -7.46 5.03 0.83
C TRP A 479 -6.22 5.53 1.57
N ALA A 480 -6.08 6.84 1.78
CA ALA A 480 -4.93 7.41 2.46
C ALA A 480 -4.93 7.16 3.96
N PHE A 481 -3.74 7.01 4.56
CA PHE A 481 -3.62 6.70 5.99
C PHE A 481 -4.24 7.76 6.92
N PHE A 482 -4.15 9.05 6.56
CA PHE A 482 -4.83 10.13 7.29
C PHE A 482 -6.04 10.70 6.55
N ASP A 483 -6.51 10.05 5.48
CA ASP A 483 -7.75 10.41 4.79
C ASP A 483 -7.74 11.94 4.44
N HIS A 484 -8.90 12.57 4.45
CA HIS A 484 -9.16 13.99 4.26
C HIS A 484 -9.05 14.81 5.55
N TYR A 485 -8.42 14.27 6.62
CA TYR A 485 -8.31 14.98 7.91
C TYR A 485 -7.58 16.32 7.81
N GLN A 486 -6.76 16.54 6.79
CA GLN A 486 -6.13 17.83 6.58
C GLN A 486 -7.15 18.90 6.17
N ASP A 487 -8.17 18.55 5.41
CA ASP A 487 -9.21 19.47 4.96
C ASP A 487 -10.26 19.69 6.05
N GLU A 488 -10.51 18.68 6.88
CA GLU A 488 -11.35 18.80 8.08
C GLU A 488 -10.70 19.63 9.20
N LEU A 489 -9.49 19.23 9.61
CA LEU A 489 -8.84 19.74 10.81
C LEU A 489 -7.94 20.93 10.48
N GLY A 490 -7.58 21.11 9.21
CA GLY A 490 -6.55 22.00 8.70
C GLY A 490 -5.13 21.40 8.81
N TYR A 491 -4.16 22.02 8.15
CA TYR A 491 -2.76 21.57 8.05
C TYR A 491 -2.17 20.97 9.36
N PHE A 492 -1.62 19.77 9.22
CA PHE A 492 -0.80 19.07 10.21
C PHE A 492 0.40 18.43 9.52
N GLN A 493 1.48 18.22 10.27
CA GLN A 493 2.74 17.74 9.70
C GLN A 493 2.83 16.23 9.82
N VAL A 494 3.23 15.59 8.71
CA VAL A 494 3.67 14.19 8.64
C VAL A 494 5.06 14.25 8.03
N LYS A 495 6.02 13.57 8.65
CA LYS A 495 7.40 13.57 8.18
C LYS A 495 7.89 12.15 8.02
N GLU A 496 8.03 11.76 6.79
CA GLU A 496 8.69 10.51 6.42
C GLU A 496 10.20 10.64 6.57
N LYS A 497 10.82 9.56 7.04
CA LYS A 497 12.26 9.48 7.18
C LYS A 497 12.83 8.68 6.02
N ASP A 498 13.38 9.41 5.05
CA ASP A 498 14.10 8.82 3.93
C ASP A 498 15.20 7.85 4.38
N VAL A 499 15.26 6.72 3.68
CA VAL A 499 16.36 5.77 3.77
C VAL A 499 17.30 6.03 2.60
N PRO A 500 18.53 6.52 2.82
CA PRO A 500 19.43 6.85 1.73
C PRO A 500 19.74 5.65 0.82
N HIS A 501 19.70 5.83 -0.50
CA HIS A 501 20.13 4.83 -1.49
C HIS A 501 21.62 4.53 -1.35
N SER A 502 21.94 3.49 -0.59
CA SER A 502 23.30 3.07 -0.28
C SER A 502 23.33 1.58 0.01
N PHE A 503 24.39 0.89 -0.42
CA PHE A 503 24.61 -0.53 -0.09
C PHE A 503 24.62 -0.83 1.41
N LYS A 504 24.89 0.17 2.27
CA LYS A 504 24.76 0.02 3.74
C LYS A 504 23.32 -0.23 4.19
N ASN A 505 22.36 0.21 3.38
CA ASN A 505 20.94 0.02 3.60
C ASN A 505 20.37 -1.21 2.89
N GLY A 506 21.19 -1.95 2.13
CA GLY A 506 20.77 -3.14 1.41
C GLY A 506 20.23 -4.26 2.31
N GLU A 507 19.54 -5.18 1.66
CA GLU A 507 18.77 -6.27 2.25
C GLU A 507 19.21 -7.58 1.62
N ALA A 508 19.17 -8.65 2.40
CA ALA A 508 19.71 -9.93 1.98
C ALA A 508 18.95 -11.06 2.61
N GLY A 509 18.70 -12.09 1.81
CA GLY A 509 17.92 -13.24 2.21
C GLY A 509 18.48 -14.55 1.68
N ILE A 510 18.26 -15.62 2.44
CA ILE A 510 18.51 -16.98 1.99
C ILE A 510 17.25 -17.83 2.25
N ARG A 511 16.90 -18.67 1.28
CA ARG A 511 15.79 -19.62 1.37
C ARG A 511 16.25 -20.98 0.87
N ALA A 512 16.15 -22.00 1.71
CA ALA A 512 16.44 -23.39 1.35
C ALA A 512 15.13 -24.16 1.30
N SER A 513 14.84 -24.80 0.16
CA SER A 513 13.61 -25.55 -0.06
C SER A 513 13.89 -26.95 -0.59
N GLY A 514 12.95 -27.85 -0.36
CA GLY A 514 12.95 -29.16 -0.99
C GLY A 514 11.59 -29.83 -0.89
N THR A 515 11.51 -31.00 -1.51
CA THR A 515 10.30 -31.80 -1.58
C THR A 515 10.57 -33.19 -1.03
N VAL A 516 9.69 -33.68 -0.16
CA VAL A 516 9.69 -35.07 0.30
C VAL A 516 8.30 -35.65 0.06
N ARG A 517 8.21 -36.61 -0.87
CA ARG A 517 6.93 -37.16 -1.36
C ARG A 517 6.06 -36.06 -1.97
N ASN A 518 4.90 -35.77 -1.38
CA ASN A 518 3.96 -34.71 -1.76
C ASN A 518 4.03 -33.49 -0.81
N PHE A 519 5.06 -33.42 0.04
CA PHE A 519 5.25 -32.33 0.99
C PHE A 519 6.41 -31.44 0.54
N ASP A 520 6.07 -30.24 0.10
CA ASP A 520 7.02 -29.17 -0.18
C ASP A 520 7.27 -28.37 1.08
N TYR A 521 8.53 -27.99 1.32
CA TYR A 521 8.89 -27.14 2.46
C TYR A 521 10.02 -26.19 2.13
N ALA A 522 10.09 -25.10 2.88
CA ALA A 522 11.25 -24.24 2.90
C ALA A 522 11.51 -23.63 4.27
N VAL A 523 12.78 -23.28 4.49
CA VAL A 523 13.23 -22.45 5.61
C VAL A 523 13.89 -21.21 5.02
N SER A 524 13.54 -20.03 5.53
CA SER A 524 14.05 -18.76 5.07
C SER A 524 14.62 -17.92 6.22
N TYR A 525 15.59 -17.07 5.88
CA TYR A 525 16.09 -16.02 6.76
C TYR A 525 16.27 -14.75 5.93
N PHE A 526 15.65 -13.66 6.36
CA PHE A 526 15.69 -12.37 5.67
C PHE A 526 16.14 -11.25 6.61
N TYR A 527 17.15 -10.49 6.19
CA TYR A 527 17.54 -9.25 6.83
C TYR A 527 17.01 -8.08 6.01
N THR A 528 15.97 -7.43 6.52
CA THR A 528 15.15 -6.46 5.78
C THR A 528 14.66 -5.32 6.68
N ARG A 529 13.98 -4.33 6.13
CA ARG A 529 13.12 -3.37 6.84
C ARG A 529 11.66 -3.76 6.66
N ASP A 530 10.79 -3.22 7.50
CA ASP A 530 9.37 -3.22 7.19
C ASP A 530 9.16 -2.27 5.99
N ASP A 531 8.46 -2.72 4.94
CA ASP A 531 8.26 -1.93 3.70
C ASP A 531 7.17 -0.86 3.85
N LEU A 532 6.30 -1.02 4.84
CA LEU A 532 5.39 0.03 5.32
C LEU A 532 6.03 0.75 6.52
N PRO A 533 5.91 2.08 6.62
CA PRO A 533 6.51 2.81 7.71
C PRO A 533 5.78 2.57 9.04
N SER A 534 6.54 2.65 10.13
CA SER A 534 6.00 2.68 11.48
C SER A 534 5.89 4.11 12.00
N LEU A 535 4.83 4.38 12.77
CA LEU A 535 4.70 5.62 13.55
C LEU A 535 5.86 5.74 14.56
N GLY A 536 6.59 6.84 14.47
CA GLY A 536 7.65 7.20 15.39
C GLY A 536 7.15 7.92 16.64
N ALA A 537 8.08 8.35 17.49
CA ALA A 537 7.74 8.96 18.78
C ALA A 537 7.38 10.46 18.64
N ILE A 538 6.26 10.86 19.23
CA ILE A 538 5.82 12.27 19.35
C ILE A 538 6.10 12.74 20.78
N THR A 539 6.71 13.91 20.95
CA THR A 539 7.09 14.43 22.27
C THR A 539 5.96 15.29 22.84
N VAL A 540 5.21 14.72 23.77
CA VAL A 540 4.14 15.42 24.48
C VAL A 540 4.74 16.18 25.67
N PRO A 541 4.60 17.53 25.75
CA PRO A 541 5.09 18.30 26.88
C PRO A 541 4.47 17.84 28.20
N ALA A 542 5.26 17.79 29.28
CA ALA A 542 4.72 17.64 30.63
C ALA A 542 3.68 18.77 30.84
N PHE A 543 2.50 18.45 31.36
CA PHE A 543 1.31 19.32 31.49
C PHE A 543 0.36 19.44 30.29
N PHE A 544 0.62 18.76 29.16
CA PHE A 544 -0.40 18.65 28.11
C PHE A 544 -1.32 17.46 28.42
N PRO A 545 -2.61 17.67 28.78
CA PRO A 545 -3.51 16.58 29.10
C PRO A 545 -3.92 15.86 27.81
N LEU A 546 -3.17 14.84 27.41
CA LEU A 546 -3.73 13.84 26.50
C LEU A 546 -4.50 12.83 27.37
N PRO A 547 -5.84 12.75 27.26
CA PRO A 547 -6.53 11.55 27.71
C PRO A 547 -6.03 10.41 26.81
N VAL A 548 -5.09 9.64 27.32
CA VAL A 548 -4.31 8.66 26.55
C VAL A 548 -5.10 7.39 26.23
N THR A 549 -6.36 7.30 26.65
CA THR A 549 -7.23 6.18 26.35
C THR A 549 -7.92 6.43 25.01
N ASN A 550 -7.76 5.48 24.07
CA ASN A 550 -8.40 5.46 22.75
C ASN A 550 -7.88 6.57 21.81
N VAL A 551 -6.59 6.54 21.50
CA VAL A 551 -5.99 7.37 20.44
C VAL A 551 -6.42 6.80 19.09
N THR A 552 -7.05 7.61 18.25
CA THR A 552 -7.38 7.29 16.85
C THR A 552 -6.42 8.03 15.91
N ILE A 553 -6.34 7.63 14.64
CA ILE A 553 -5.52 8.34 13.62
C ILE A 553 -5.91 9.81 13.51
N ARG A 554 -7.22 10.11 13.56
CA ARG A 554 -7.73 11.49 13.63
C ARG A 554 -7.18 12.27 14.83
N LYS A 555 -7.13 11.65 16.03
CA LYS A 555 -6.54 12.28 17.23
C LYS A 555 -5.02 12.46 17.10
N LEU A 556 -4.31 11.57 16.40
CA LEU A 556 -2.89 11.75 16.07
C LEU A 556 -2.69 12.98 15.20
N ALA A 557 -3.50 13.15 14.14
CA ALA A 557 -3.47 14.34 13.29
C ALA A 557 -3.77 15.64 14.07
N GLN A 558 -4.82 15.62 14.92
CA GLN A 558 -5.15 16.74 15.82
C GLN A 558 -4.00 17.06 16.79
N THR A 559 -3.32 16.04 17.32
CA THR A 559 -2.20 16.21 18.25
C THR A 559 -0.99 16.81 17.54
N SER A 560 -0.64 16.30 16.35
CA SER A 560 0.41 16.86 15.49
C SER A 560 0.16 18.35 15.22
N ARG A 561 -1.06 18.70 14.82
CA ARG A 561 -1.49 20.10 14.62
C ARG A 561 -1.36 20.93 15.89
N THR A 562 -1.91 20.47 17.00
CA THR A 562 -1.97 21.26 18.25
C THR A 562 -0.59 21.50 18.85
N LEU A 563 0.30 20.50 18.76
CA LEU A 563 1.67 20.60 19.23
C LEU A 563 2.63 21.22 18.21
N ASN A 564 2.18 21.42 16.96
CA ASN A 564 3.01 21.81 15.82
C ASN A 564 4.28 20.93 15.73
N GLN A 565 4.07 19.62 15.82
CA GLN A 565 5.11 18.59 15.69
C GLN A 565 4.73 17.63 14.57
N PRO A 566 5.69 17.19 13.72
CA PRO A 566 5.40 16.21 12.71
C PRO A 566 5.04 14.87 13.34
N VAL A 567 4.15 14.11 12.69
CA VAL A 567 4.03 12.67 12.90
C VAL A 567 5.19 12.01 12.16
N PRO A 568 6.22 11.50 12.86
CA PRO A 568 7.36 10.90 12.19
C PRO A 568 7.01 9.50 11.69
N LEU A 569 7.37 9.18 10.46
CA LEU A 569 7.25 7.85 9.86
C LEU A 569 8.64 7.28 9.62
N THR A 570 8.85 6.02 10.01
CA THR A 570 10.18 5.40 9.97
C THR A 570 10.16 3.95 9.53
N TYR A 571 11.09 3.60 8.64
CA TYR A 571 11.36 2.25 8.16
C TYR A 571 12.40 1.54 9.04
N ASP A 572 11.92 0.70 9.95
CA ASP A 572 12.78 0.05 10.94
C ASP A 572 13.34 -1.29 10.47
N ARG A 573 14.62 -1.53 10.75
CA ARG A 573 15.30 -2.77 10.35
C ARG A 573 14.87 -3.96 11.22
N THR A 574 14.51 -5.06 10.60
CA THR A 574 14.11 -6.32 11.23
C THR A 574 14.89 -7.52 10.66
N ARG A 575 14.70 -8.69 11.28
CA ARG A 575 15.16 -9.99 10.80
C ARG A 575 13.98 -10.94 10.88
N VAL A 576 13.71 -11.62 9.79
CA VAL A 576 12.60 -12.56 9.67
C VAL A 576 13.17 -13.95 9.45
N THR A 577 12.77 -14.89 10.30
CA THR A 577 13.07 -16.33 10.10
C THR A 577 11.77 -17.03 9.79
N GLY A 578 11.73 -17.77 8.69
CA GLY A 578 10.52 -18.38 8.17
C GLY A 578 10.63 -19.88 8.03
N PHE A 579 9.49 -20.54 8.20
CA PHE A 579 9.24 -21.91 7.75
C PHE A 579 7.92 -21.92 6.98
N GLU A 580 7.89 -22.62 5.87
CA GLU A 580 6.69 -22.78 5.04
C GLU A 580 6.57 -24.21 4.55
N PHE A 581 5.34 -24.64 4.31
CA PHE A 581 5.05 -25.91 3.69
C PHE A 581 3.78 -25.88 2.84
N GLU A 582 3.70 -26.84 1.93
CA GLU A 582 2.53 -27.11 1.10
C GLU A 582 2.42 -28.62 0.87
N THR A 583 1.19 -29.15 0.89
CA THR A 583 0.88 -30.54 0.58
C THR A 583 -0.52 -30.68 0.04
N THR A 584 -0.79 -31.78 -0.66
CA THR A 584 -2.14 -32.18 -1.07
C THR A 584 -2.65 -33.35 -0.25
N LEU A 585 -3.91 -33.30 0.17
CA LEU A 585 -4.61 -34.34 0.93
C LEU A 585 -5.94 -34.66 0.22
N GLY A 586 -5.91 -35.58 -0.74
CA GLY A 586 -7.05 -35.82 -1.63
C GLY A 586 -7.27 -34.61 -2.53
N ASP A 587 -8.50 -34.09 -2.55
CA ASP A 587 -8.88 -32.91 -3.34
C ASP A 587 -8.58 -31.57 -2.63
N PHE A 588 -7.90 -31.62 -1.47
CA PHE A 588 -7.56 -30.45 -0.69
C PHE A 588 -6.08 -30.07 -0.85
N GLY A 589 -5.80 -28.82 -1.19
CA GLY A 589 -4.49 -28.21 -0.99
C GLY A 589 -4.40 -27.68 0.45
N VAL A 590 -3.30 -27.97 1.15
CA VAL A 590 -3.04 -27.48 2.50
C VAL A 590 -1.70 -26.78 2.52
N ARG A 591 -1.69 -25.56 3.05
CA ARG A 591 -0.51 -24.69 3.11
C ARG A 591 -0.32 -24.17 4.53
N GLY A 592 0.92 -23.91 4.90
CA GLY A 592 1.19 -23.28 6.18
C GLY A 592 2.49 -22.51 6.18
N GLU A 593 2.51 -21.45 6.97
CA GLU A 593 3.66 -20.58 7.16
C GLU A 593 3.82 -20.24 8.64
N ALA A 594 5.06 -20.08 9.08
CA ALA A 594 5.42 -19.56 10.38
C ALA A 594 6.58 -18.58 10.21
N ALA A 595 6.44 -17.37 10.73
CA ALA A 595 7.42 -16.31 10.64
C ALA A 595 7.72 -15.75 12.04
N TYR A 596 9.00 -15.62 12.35
CA TYR A 596 9.47 -14.93 13.54
C TYR A 596 10.18 -13.63 13.15
N TYR A 597 9.55 -12.52 13.48
CA TYR A 597 10.09 -11.18 13.36
C TYR A 597 10.79 -10.84 14.67
N ASN A 598 12.09 -10.58 14.62
CA ASN A 598 12.82 -10.32 15.85
C ASN A 598 12.44 -8.98 16.53
N LYS A 599 12.05 -7.97 15.74
CA LYS A 599 11.68 -6.63 16.21
C LYS A 599 10.75 -5.91 15.23
N GLN A 600 9.47 -5.80 15.57
CA GLN A 600 8.53 -4.89 14.90
C GLN A 600 8.23 -3.69 15.80
N SER A 601 7.90 -2.56 15.18
CA SER A 601 7.69 -1.29 15.86
C SER A 601 6.22 -1.04 16.16
N PHE A 602 5.92 -0.59 17.38
CA PHE A 602 4.58 -0.28 17.86
C PHE A 602 4.56 1.08 18.54
N LEU A 603 3.41 1.75 18.50
CA LEU A 603 3.20 3.01 19.19
C LEU A 603 2.46 2.74 20.51
N THR A 604 2.98 3.24 21.62
CA THR A 604 2.27 3.20 22.91
C THR A 604 1.27 4.33 23.02
N ASN A 605 0.36 4.28 23.97
CA ASN A 605 -0.59 5.33 24.27
C ASN A 605 0.14 6.65 24.58
N ARG A 606 1.32 6.60 25.21
CA ARG A 606 2.19 7.77 25.46
C ARG A 606 2.91 8.30 24.22
N LEU A 607 2.51 7.87 23.02
CA LEU A 607 3.09 8.20 21.73
C LEU A 607 4.60 7.92 21.64
N LYS A 608 5.07 6.89 22.34
CA LYS A 608 6.43 6.38 22.26
C LYS A 608 6.49 5.17 21.34
N LYS A 609 7.57 5.08 20.57
CA LYS A 609 7.87 3.88 19.78
C LYS A 609 8.53 2.83 20.66
N VAL A 610 7.95 1.63 20.71
CA VAL A 610 8.53 0.43 21.31
C VAL A 610 8.76 -0.62 20.24
N ARG A 611 9.73 -1.53 20.44
CA ARG A 611 10.03 -2.59 19.48
C ARG A 611 9.95 -3.95 20.14
N LYS A 612 9.13 -4.84 19.61
CA LYS A 612 8.81 -6.14 20.21
C LYS A 612 9.00 -7.27 19.19
N PRO A 613 9.44 -8.47 19.61
CA PRO A 613 9.42 -9.63 18.73
C PRO A 613 7.98 -10.04 18.42
N VAL A 614 7.73 -10.54 17.21
CA VAL A 614 6.40 -10.99 16.79
C VAL A 614 6.52 -12.36 16.15
N PHE A 615 5.66 -13.27 16.57
CA PHE A 615 5.51 -14.57 15.94
C PHE A 615 4.19 -14.58 15.17
N GLN A 616 4.25 -14.89 13.88
CA GLN A 616 3.09 -15.00 13.01
C GLN A 616 3.03 -16.41 12.44
N TYR A 617 1.83 -16.95 12.29
CA TYR A 617 1.64 -18.16 11.51
C TYR A 617 0.36 -18.06 10.68
N ALA A 618 0.39 -18.64 9.49
CA ALA A 618 -0.76 -18.76 8.61
C ALA A 618 -1.00 -20.22 8.27
N LEU A 619 -2.26 -20.62 8.17
CA LEU A 619 -2.71 -21.93 7.73
C LEU A 619 -3.75 -21.73 6.64
N GLY A 620 -3.56 -22.36 5.50
CA GLY A 620 -4.44 -22.28 4.35
C GLY A 620 -4.94 -23.65 3.93
N MET A 621 -6.18 -23.70 3.45
CA MET A 621 -6.74 -24.86 2.78
C MET A 621 -7.56 -24.41 1.57
N ASP A 622 -7.30 -25.00 0.42
CA ASP A 622 -8.13 -24.84 -0.77
C ASP A 622 -8.75 -26.16 -1.19
N TYR A 623 -9.90 -26.06 -1.84
CA TYR A 623 -10.64 -27.17 -2.39
C TYR A 623 -11.17 -26.79 -3.77
N GLN A 624 -10.83 -27.60 -4.75
CA GLN A 624 -11.38 -27.53 -6.10
C GLN A 624 -12.39 -28.67 -6.28
N GLY A 625 -13.68 -28.33 -6.24
CA GLY A 625 -14.76 -29.27 -6.38
C GLY A 625 -15.26 -29.45 -7.81
N LYS A 626 -16.31 -30.28 -7.94
CA LYS A 626 -17.06 -30.44 -9.20
C LYS A 626 -17.77 -29.14 -9.58
N GLU A 627 -18.12 -29.03 -10.87
CA GLU A 627 -18.90 -27.90 -11.41
C GLU A 627 -18.24 -26.54 -11.14
N SER A 628 -16.91 -26.48 -11.25
CA SER A 628 -16.10 -25.26 -11.10
C SER A 628 -16.31 -24.54 -9.77
N PHE A 629 -16.60 -25.30 -8.71
CA PHE A 629 -16.71 -24.77 -7.36
C PHE A 629 -15.33 -24.70 -6.69
N TYR A 630 -14.96 -23.53 -6.19
CA TYR A 630 -13.69 -23.27 -5.54
C TYR A 630 -13.91 -22.68 -4.15
N VAL A 631 -13.16 -23.17 -3.18
CA VAL A 631 -13.11 -22.61 -1.82
C VAL A 631 -11.66 -22.48 -1.39
N ASN A 632 -11.32 -21.34 -0.81
CA ASN A 632 -10.04 -21.08 -0.15
C ASN A 632 -10.32 -20.50 1.23
N LEU A 633 -9.76 -21.12 2.25
CA LEU A 633 -9.86 -20.70 3.64
C LEU A 633 -8.45 -20.48 4.15
N GLN A 634 -8.17 -19.30 4.69
CA GLN A 634 -6.90 -19.01 5.34
C GLN A 634 -7.14 -18.43 6.72
N PHE A 635 -6.28 -18.80 7.67
CA PHE A 635 -6.25 -18.28 9.02
C PHE A 635 -4.85 -17.81 9.32
N LEU A 636 -4.70 -16.56 9.75
CA LEU A 636 -3.45 -15.99 10.23
C LEU A 636 -3.61 -15.56 11.67
N GLN A 637 -2.61 -15.85 12.50
CA GLN A 637 -2.52 -15.30 13.84
C GLN A 637 -1.13 -14.68 14.07
N ALA A 638 -1.14 -13.42 14.52
CA ALA A 638 0.05 -12.68 14.92
C ALA A 638 0.07 -12.54 16.45
N ILE A 639 1.21 -12.83 17.07
CA ILE A 639 1.41 -12.80 18.52
C ILE A 639 2.59 -11.90 18.84
N VAL A 640 2.31 -10.76 19.47
CA VAL A 640 3.36 -9.86 19.97
C VAL A 640 3.94 -10.44 21.25
N ARG A 641 5.24 -10.75 21.22
CA ARG A 641 5.98 -11.24 22.38
C ARG A 641 6.31 -10.07 23.31
N ASP A 642 6.25 -10.34 24.61
CA ASP A 642 6.54 -9.35 25.65
C ASP A 642 5.70 -8.07 25.49
N TYR A 643 4.41 -8.28 25.18
CA TYR A 643 3.43 -7.24 24.94
C TYR A 643 3.24 -6.33 26.15
N ASP A 644 3.18 -5.03 25.90
CA ASP A 644 2.84 -4.01 26.90
C ASP A 644 1.38 -3.59 26.68
N ASP A 645 0.58 -3.54 27.76
CA ASP A 645 -0.86 -3.19 27.69
C ASP A 645 -1.12 -1.73 27.27
N ASP A 646 -0.07 -0.92 27.11
CA ASP A 646 -0.15 0.44 26.60
C ASP A 646 0.11 0.56 25.10
N ILE A 647 0.33 -0.54 24.37
CA ILE A 647 0.42 -0.52 22.90
C ILE A 647 -0.93 -0.12 22.27
N LEU A 648 -0.91 0.74 21.26
CA LEU A 648 -2.07 1.20 20.47
C LEU A 648 -2.16 0.44 19.15
N PHE A 649 -3.37 0.40 18.56
CA PHE A 649 -3.68 -0.13 17.22
C PHE A 649 -3.33 -1.61 17.00
N THR A 650 -2.83 -2.29 18.02
CA THR A 650 -2.42 -3.68 17.93
C THR A 650 -2.64 -4.37 19.25
N GLU A 651 -3.36 -5.47 19.19
CA GLU A 651 -3.58 -6.36 20.30
C GLU A 651 -2.42 -7.33 20.49
N LYS A 652 -2.28 -7.90 21.69
CA LYS A 652 -1.28 -8.96 21.95
C LYS A 652 -1.37 -10.13 20.97
N THR A 653 -2.59 -10.44 20.55
CA THR A 653 -2.89 -11.51 19.62
C THR A 653 -3.96 -11.03 18.66
N THR A 654 -3.60 -10.93 17.38
CA THR A 654 -4.51 -10.56 16.28
C THR A 654 -4.76 -11.82 15.46
N SER A 655 -6.01 -12.09 15.10
CA SER A 655 -6.40 -13.30 14.38
C SER A 655 -7.28 -12.94 13.20
N LEU A 656 -6.83 -13.23 12.00
CA LEU A 656 -7.46 -12.88 10.74
C LEU A 656 -7.88 -14.15 10.01
N CYS A 657 -9.14 -14.20 9.58
CA CYS A 657 -9.64 -15.20 8.66
C CYS A 657 -9.82 -14.57 7.28
N PHE A 658 -9.38 -15.27 6.23
CA PHE A 658 -9.72 -14.97 4.86
C PHE A 658 -10.51 -16.13 4.25
N VAL A 659 -11.54 -15.79 3.48
CA VAL A 659 -12.37 -16.74 2.76
C VAL A 659 -12.55 -16.26 1.33
N LYS A 660 -12.29 -17.15 0.36
CA LYS A 660 -12.75 -16.98 -1.02
C LYS A 660 -13.61 -18.18 -1.39
N ILE A 661 -14.82 -17.92 -1.85
CA ILE A 661 -15.72 -18.93 -2.40
C ILE A 661 -16.09 -18.46 -3.80
N SER A 662 -15.97 -19.31 -4.81
CA SER A 662 -16.47 -19.00 -6.14
C SER A 662 -17.04 -20.22 -6.86
N ARG A 663 -17.86 -19.96 -7.86
CA ARG A 663 -18.45 -20.97 -8.72
C ARG A 663 -18.54 -20.47 -10.16
N GLY A 664 -18.05 -21.29 -11.07
CA GLY A 664 -18.20 -21.10 -12.51
C GLY A 664 -19.57 -21.55 -13.04
N PHE A 665 -20.05 -20.85 -14.05
CA PHE A 665 -21.29 -21.08 -14.79
C PHE A 665 -21.05 -20.82 -16.28
N LEU A 666 -21.92 -21.37 -17.13
CA LEU A 666 -21.88 -21.17 -18.59
C LEU A 666 -20.52 -21.55 -19.19
N ASP A 667 -20.03 -22.76 -18.89
CA ASP A 667 -18.70 -23.23 -19.29
C ASP A 667 -17.59 -22.28 -18.82
N ASP A 668 -17.70 -21.82 -17.56
CA ASP A 668 -16.79 -20.88 -16.89
C ASP A 668 -16.67 -19.48 -17.52
N ASN A 669 -17.57 -19.13 -18.46
CA ASN A 669 -17.69 -17.78 -18.98
C ASN A 669 -18.27 -16.78 -17.96
N LEU A 670 -18.84 -17.27 -16.87
CA LEU A 670 -19.38 -16.47 -15.78
C LEU A 670 -18.97 -17.07 -14.44
N GLU A 671 -18.38 -16.29 -13.55
CA GLU A 671 -17.99 -16.72 -12.21
C GLU A 671 -18.67 -15.84 -11.17
N LEU A 672 -19.40 -16.44 -10.23
CA LEU A 672 -19.89 -15.76 -9.04
C LEU A 672 -18.93 -16.04 -7.89
N GLY A 673 -18.53 -15.01 -7.15
CA GLY A 673 -17.58 -15.13 -6.06
C GLY A 673 -17.91 -14.28 -4.85
N LEU A 674 -17.32 -14.63 -3.72
CA LEU A 674 -17.26 -13.85 -2.50
C LEU A 674 -15.84 -13.94 -1.94
N ARG A 675 -15.19 -12.80 -1.73
CA ARG A 675 -14.02 -12.64 -0.87
C ARG A 675 -14.47 -12.07 0.47
N ALA A 676 -13.88 -12.52 1.57
CA ALA A 676 -14.16 -11.99 2.88
C ALA A 676 -12.91 -12.01 3.78
N TYR A 677 -12.68 -10.92 4.51
CA TYR A 677 -11.79 -10.89 5.67
C TYR A 677 -12.60 -10.69 6.95
N TYR A 678 -12.16 -11.34 8.01
CA TYR A 678 -12.73 -11.13 9.33
C TYR A 678 -11.65 -11.24 10.39
N ASN A 679 -11.45 -10.17 11.18
CA ASN A 679 -10.61 -10.24 12.36
C ASN A 679 -11.45 -10.69 13.56
N MET A 680 -11.08 -11.82 14.14
CA MET A 680 -11.88 -12.44 15.19
C MET A 680 -11.86 -11.65 16.50
N LYS A 681 -10.79 -10.91 16.77
CA LYS A 681 -10.61 -10.18 18.03
C LYS A 681 -11.12 -8.75 17.92
N ASP A 682 -10.65 -8.03 16.91
CA ASP A 682 -10.99 -6.62 16.70
C ASP A 682 -12.37 -6.45 16.05
N LYS A 683 -12.92 -7.53 15.48
CA LYS A 683 -14.26 -7.61 14.86
C LYS A 683 -14.44 -6.65 13.69
N ASP A 684 -13.36 -6.26 13.03
CA ASP A 684 -13.39 -5.59 11.74
C ASP A 684 -13.50 -6.61 10.61
N TYR A 685 -14.07 -6.17 9.48
CA TYR A 685 -14.46 -7.06 8.40
C TYR A 685 -14.38 -6.37 7.04
N TYR A 686 -14.23 -7.20 6.01
CA TYR A 686 -14.37 -6.83 4.61
C TYR A 686 -15.16 -7.92 3.91
N TYR A 687 -16.18 -7.55 3.15
CA TYR A 687 -16.94 -8.46 2.30
C TYR A 687 -16.96 -7.94 0.87
N ASN A 688 -16.67 -8.83 -0.07
CA ASN A 688 -16.60 -8.50 -1.48
C ASN A 688 -17.29 -9.54 -2.35
N PRO A 689 -18.62 -9.42 -2.53
CA PRO A 689 -19.32 -10.18 -3.56
C PRO A 689 -18.91 -9.68 -4.94
N MET A 690 -18.65 -10.61 -5.85
CA MET A 690 -18.20 -10.29 -7.21
C MET A 690 -18.84 -11.19 -8.27
N LEU A 691 -18.92 -10.65 -9.47
CA LEU A 691 -19.29 -11.32 -10.71
C LEU A 691 -18.16 -11.12 -11.72
N THR A 692 -17.55 -12.18 -12.21
CA THR A 692 -16.55 -12.11 -13.29
C THR A 692 -17.11 -12.69 -14.58
N ILE A 693 -17.06 -11.93 -15.66
CA ILE A 693 -17.49 -12.30 -17.01
C ILE A 693 -16.24 -12.54 -17.85
N LYS A 694 -16.09 -13.76 -18.36
CA LYS A 694 -14.95 -14.26 -19.15
C LYS A 694 -15.39 -14.72 -20.57
N TYR A 695 -16.49 -14.16 -21.07
CA TYR A 695 -17.14 -14.60 -22.31
C TYR A 695 -16.32 -14.35 -23.58
N TRP A 696 -15.52 -13.28 -23.59
CA TRP A 696 -14.67 -12.93 -24.72
C TRP A 696 -13.25 -13.40 -24.46
N GLN A 697 -12.60 -13.84 -25.54
CA GLN A 697 -11.19 -14.19 -25.47
C GLN A 697 -10.38 -12.96 -25.03
N ASP A 698 -9.48 -13.17 -24.07
CA ASP A 698 -8.54 -12.19 -23.54
C ASP A 698 -9.17 -10.98 -22.82
N VAL A 699 -10.49 -10.96 -22.61
CA VAL A 699 -11.20 -9.89 -21.89
C VAL A 699 -11.93 -10.46 -20.67
N ASN A 700 -11.59 -9.94 -19.50
CA ASN A 700 -12.31 -10.23 -18.25
C ASN A 700 -12.94 -8.94 -17.71
N ILE A 701 -14.24 -9.01 -17.40
CA ILE A 701 -14.95 -7.91 -16.73
C ILE A 701 -15.38 -8.40 -15.36
N GLU A 702 -14.95 -7.72 -14.30
CA GLU A 702 -15.37 -8.00 -12.92
C GLU A 702 -16.27 -6.86 -12.44
N LEU A 703 -17.41 -7.20 -11.88
CA LEU A 703 -18.30 -6.27 -11.18
C LEU A 703 -18.35 -6.69 -9.72
N GLY A 704 -18.20 -5.76 -8.79
CA GLY A 704 -18.19 -6.08 -7.37
C GLY A 704 -18.61 -4.93 -6.49
N ALA A 705 -18.69 -5.22 -5.20
CA ALA A 705 -18.87 -4.24 -4.14
C ALA A 705 -17.85 -4.51 -3.04
N ASP A 706 -17.22 -3.48 -2.50
CA ASP A 706 -16.37 -3.56 -1.32
C ASP A 706 -17.17 -3.03 -0.13
N ILE A 707 -17.35 -3.87 0.90
CA ILE A 707 -18.11 -3.53 2.10
C ILE A 707 -17.19 -3.70 3.30
N LEU A 708 -16.87 -2.60 3.98
CA LEU A 708 -15.93 -2.54 5.09
C LEU A 708 -16.66 -2.24 6.40
N GLY A 709 -16.00 -2.55 7.51
CA GLY A 709 -16.54 -2.18 8.81
C GLY A 709 -15.65 -2.61 9.95
N GLY A 710 -15.93 -2.05 11.13
CA GLY A 710 -15.12 -2.23 12.32
C GLY A 710 -14.99 -0.94 13.12
N HIS A 711 -14.18 -0.98 14.17
CA HIS A 711 -13.86 0.20 14.96
C HIS A 711 -12.75 1.02 14.27
N SER A 712 -12.78 2.35 14.35
CA SER A 712 -11.90 3.25 13.57
C SER A 712 -10.41 3.24 13.94
N ASP A 713 -9.99 2.37 14.85
CA ASP A 713 -8.59 2.12 15.20
C ASP A 713 -8.10 0.72 14.74
N THR A 714 -8.91 0.03 13.94
CA THR A 714 -8.62 -1.26 13.31
C THR A 714 -8.29 -1.08 11.83
N THR A 715 -7.72 -2.09 11.17
CA THR A 715 -7.25 -1.97 9.78
C THR A 715 -8.39 -1.77 8.79
N MET A 716 -9.45 -2.58 8.85
CA MET A 716 -10.62 -2.40 7.98
C MET A 716 -11.51 -1.27 8.47
N GLY A 717 -11.57 -1.06 9.79
CA GLY A 717 -12.32 0.04 10.38
C GLY A 717 -11.78 1.44 10.04
N LEU A 718 -10.51 1.55 9.61
CA LEU A 718 -9.93 2.80 9.09
C LEU A 718 -10.62 3.26 7.81
N PHE A 719 -11.07 2.31 6.97
CA PHE A 719 -11.67 2.52 5.66
C PHE A 719 -13.15 2.11 5.64
N ARG A 720 -13.80 2.12 6.81
CA ARG A 720 -15.20 1.66 6.99
C ARG A 720 -16.24 2.55 6.33
N ASP A 721 -15.84 3.76 5.98
CA ASP A 721 -16.67 4.81 5.39
C ASP A 721 -16.34 4.90 3.87
N ASN A 722 -15.71 3.86 3.28
CA ASN A 722 -15.28 3.79 1.87
C ASN A 722 -15.97 2.62 1.13
N ASP A 723 -17.24 2.35 1.46
CA ASP A 723 -18.01 1.30 0.79
C ASP A 723 -18.23 1.69 -0.68
N GLN A 724 -17.73 0.89 -1.61
CA GLN A 724 -17.74 1.22 -3.04
C GLN A 724 -18.33 0.09 -3.90
N VAL A 725 -18.99 0.45 -5.00
CA VAL A 725 -19.27 -0.47 -6.11
C VAL A 725 -18.28 -0.23 -7.23
N TYR A 726 -17.81 -1.30 -7.88
CA TYR A 726 -16.79 -1.18 -8.91
C TYR A 726 -17.04 -2.04 -10.14
N ALA A 727 -16.39 -1.62 -11.23
CA ALA A 727 -16.20 -2.40 -12.44
C ALA A 727 -14.71 -2.42 -12.80
N ILE A 728 -14.15 -3.62 -12.99
CA ILE A 728 -12.78 -3.82 -13.46
C ILE A 728 -12.82 -4.44 -14.86
N LEU A 729 -12.17 -3.78 -15.82
CA LEU A 729 -11.90 -4.32 -17.15
C LEU A 729 -10.44 -4.79 -17.21
N ARG A 730 -10.22 -6.04 -17.61
CA ARG A 730 -8.89 -6.58 -17.92
C ARG A 730 -8.86 -7.02 -19.38
N TYR A 731 -7.86 -6.60 -20.13
CA TYR A 731 -7.63 -7.02 -21.51
C TYR A 731 -6.17 -7.42 -21.70
N PHE A 732 -5.94 -8.59 -22.29
CA PHE A 732 -4.61 -9.13 -22.59
C PHE A 732 -4.41 -9.15 -24.11
N PHE A 733 -3.20 -8.84 -24.60
CA PHE A 733 -2.92 -8.79 -26.03
C PHE A 733 -1.48 -9.12 -26.41
#